data_AF-A0A5Q4DF58-F1
#
_entry.id   AF-A0A5Q4DF58-F1
#
_cell.length_a   1.000
_cell.length_b   1.000
_cell.length_c   1.000
_cell.angle_alpha   90.00
_cell.angle_beta   90.00
_cell.angle_gamma   90.00
#
_symmetry.space_group_name_H-M   'P 1'
#
loop_
_entity.id
_entity.type
_entity.pdbx_description
1 polymer ?
#
loop_
_entity_poly.entity_id
_entity_poly.type
_entity_poly.pdbx_seq_one_letter_code
_entity_poly.pdbx_strand_id
1 'polypeptide(L)'
;MSPFERPSATEHADIDEIARWMRILQARSARKENRPLGRGTHTKGICARAVFEVFDVHATMSDPEMAGRLARGPFARPGQYPALVRFANAASRAGSDRASDVRALSFSVTFPPAVPGGEEQRVDFSMNDASTFPINDPHDFAVLLRVLAAQGLRARLRTLAGLKWSELRGLFRTGLRGARQEKRPATGYQRRRYWSCVPFEHGPDEAMKYSAIPDPENPFGGLDGSAGQLRNELMRHLVEDERMSAFDFGLQLLEPRQMTHRGRIRDAAFWVENASVEWNEEEAPFHRVARLTLVPASQLSQSDCQAAYIDVTEHRMAENRPIGGINRARWIADRGSRLRRMDPPVGAPPRNAGVEAPSGRRIPLVGGLAGSLRRVAGVSVGRLVRAGALGAGAVFLLVGALSLLTMLYSQSGRAMLPAEPTSEVVFAAQGWAAGLEEADRQLYYYTSQGAGLRGMRYSWFVHLEVPWGRARFAEPERMRRWGFLVDPETEANPDRLPVGFTHHFDRELNEEVLSITCSACHTGELHFTHEGRTRAVRIDGGQAMHAFTDASFGNFLPTLLTSLVSTVTNPVKFDRFARRVLGDGYPEGRRELHREVRGVLGTFLGIAWNERKLYPTREGYGRTDALARIANTVFGENLDHRNLGIGNAPVNYPPVWNIWKFDWVQYNASVSQPMARNIGEAMGVGASYALVNRYGGPVPPEERFRSSAIIENLHAIELALRRLEPPTWKEGVMGAIDRELANRGRELFNQNCVGCHGPHVASELLKTRNSPLKGPDDPEWIVTLLCVDDIGTDPNTAVNFAQATVDISRTGLTAMDLRAITYRNMQPWRERQETLLVDSIAAVRGRLDAVASQGGPASGPMSSAALESTLAALEGELADLPAVVQQRLSDLDPRRLPVGLALSFLGTTIRDRSYQDHGFEALQRAELDGFGILDLPQVVAGYKARPLAGIWATPPFLHNGSVPTIYALLSPVAERPTTFSVGSRAFDPDRLGLREPASGRWFTFDTSLPGNHNTGHEFNEGYVPWTPGSGPQGGLIGPLLSHDDRMAIIEHLKVRDDDVEARAGGYHVTPSCPLPGSRMP
;
A
#
# COMPACT_ATOMS: atom_id res chain seq x y z
N MET A 1 -1.48 20.84 -22.75
CA MET A 1 -2.52 20.14 -21.96
C MET A 1 -2.63 20.89 -20.63
N SER A 2 -3.83 21.09 -20.10
CA SER A 2 -4.01 21.87 -18.85
C SER A 2 -3.27 21.23 -17.68
N PRO A 3 -2.78 21.98 -16.67
CA PRO A 3 -2.28 21.40 -15.42
C PRO A 3 -3.34 20.58 -14.67
N PHE A 4 -4.63 20.77 -14.98
CA PHE A 4 -5.75 20.07 -14.37
C PHE A 4 -6.14 18.76 -15.10
N GLU A 5 -5.58 18.45 -16.26
CA GLU A 5 -5.99 17.31 -17.08
C GLU A 5 -5.05 16.11 -16.88
N ARG A 6 -5.63 14.91 -16.75
CA ARG A 6 -4.89 13.64 -16.67
C ARG A 6 -5.65 12.57 -17.47
N PRO A 7 -5.49 12.56 -18.82
CA PRO A 7 -6.20 11.63 -19.69
C PRO A 7 -5.82 10.18 -19.38
N SER A 8 -6.78 9.26 -19.56
CA SER A 8 -6.51 7.83 -19.41
C SER A 8 -5.72 7.27 -20.61
N ALA A 9 -4.99 6.17 -20.41
CA ALA A 9 -4.20 5.53 -21.46
C ALA A 9 -5.04 5.05 -22.66
N THR A 10 -6.32 4.74 -22.45
CA THR A 10 -7.23 4.27 -23.51
C THR A 10 -8.07 5.39 -24.14
N GLU A 11 -7.95 6.62 -23.63
CA GLU A 11 -8.90 7.69 -23.95
C GLU A 11 -9.03 7.97 -25.44
N HIS A 12 -7.93 7.98 -26.19
CA HIS A 12 -7.98 8.19 -27.64
C HIS A 12 -8.80 7.10 -28.35
N ALA A 13 -8.60 5.84 -27.99
CA ALA A 13 -9.34 4.72 -28.55
C ALA A 13 -10.83 4.77 -28.15
N ASP A 14 -11.12 5.14 -26.90
CA ASP A 14 -12.48 5.31 -26.40
C ASP A 14 -13.19 6.45 -27.17
N ILE A 15 -12.52 7.58 -27.41
CA ILE A 15 -13.08 8.70 -28.17
C ILE A 15 -13.36 8.34 -29.63
N ASP A 16 -12.48 7.58 -30.28
CA ASP A 16 -12.71 7.07 -31.63
C ASP A 16 -13.92 6.12 -31.69
N GLU A 17 -14.07 5.28 -30.67
CA GLU A 17 -15.22 4.37 -30.53
C GLU A 17 -16.53 5.15 -30.30
N ILE A 18 -16.50 6.17 -29.43
CA ILE A 18 -17.61 7.10 -29.17
C ILE A 18 -18.07 7.75 -30.48
N ALA A 19 -17.14 8.34 -31.25
CA ALA A 19 -17.42 9.00 -32.52
C ALA A 19 -18.03 8.03 -33.55
N ARG A 20 -17.53 6.80 -33.61
CA ARG A 20 -18.04 5.74 -34.50
C ARG A 20 -19.49 5.36 -34.15
N TRP A 21 -19.78 5.06 -32.90
CA TRP A 21 -21.10 4.60 -32.48
C TRP A 21 -22.16 5.70 -32.57
N MET A 22 -21.83 6.94 -32.23
CA MET A 22 -22.76 8.06 -32.37
C MET A 22 -23.19 8.27 -33.82
N ARG A 23 -22.28 8.16 -34.80
CA ARG A 23 -22.62 8.23 -36.23
C ARG A 23 -23.64 7.16 -36.62
N ILE A 24 -23.47 5.93 -36.11
CA ILE A 24 -24.38 4.80 -36.38
C ILE A 24 -25.76 5.07 -35.77
N LEU A 25 -25.81 5.54 -34.52
CA LEU A 25 -27.05 5.83 -33.81
C LEU A 25 -27.83 6.99 -34.45
N GLN A 26 -27.13 8.07 -34.83
CA GLN A 26 -27.72 9.23 -35.50
C GLN A 26 -28.36 8.86 -36.85
N ALA A 27 -27.62 8.14 -37.71
CA ALA A 27 -28.13 7.68 -39.00
C ALA A 27 -29.30 6.68 -38.85
N ARG A 28 -29.32 5.90 -37.76
CA ARG A 28 -30.44 4.99 -37.44
C ARG A 28 -31.69 5.75 -37.02
N SER A 29 -31.54 6.79 -36.19
CA SER A 29 -32.67 7.62 -35.74
C SER A 29 -33.31 8.36 -36.90
N ALA A 30 -32.51 8.97 -37.78
CA ALA A 30 -32.99 9.67 -38.98
C ALA A 30 -33.78 8.74 -39.92
N ARG A 31 -33.28 7.51 -40.15
CA ARG A 31 -33.99 6.48 -40.94
C ARG A 31 -35.29 6.03 -40.30
N LYS A 32 -35.33 5.86 -38.97
CA LYS A 32 -36.54 5.44 -38.26
C LYS A 32 -37.65 6.51 -38.28
N GLU A 33 -37.27 7.79 -38.31
CA GLU A 33 -38.19 8.94 -38.29
C GLU A 33 -38.48 9.52 -39.69
N ASN A 34 -37.95 8.89 -40.75
CA ASN A 34 -38.09 9.34 -42.14
C ASN A 34 -37.79 10.84 -42.34
N ARG A 35 -36.67 11.31 -41.77
CA ARG A 35 -36.26 12.73 -41.79
C ARG A 35 -34.80 12.90 -42.22
N PRO A 36 -34.40 14.10 -42.70
CA PRO A 36 -32.99 14.44 -42.90
C PRO A 36 -32.16 14.27 -41.63
N LEU A 37 -30.84 14.14 -41.79
CA LEU A 37 -29.91 14.02 -40.68
C LEU A 37 -30.05 15.26 -39.78
N GLY A 38 -30.52 15.05 -38.55
CA GLY A 38 -30.63 16.11 -37.54
C GLY A 38 -29.54 15.97 -36.49
N ARG A 39 -29.50 16.86 -35.50
CA ARG A 39 -28.52 16.80 -34.39
C ARG A 39 -28.55 15.42 -33.71
N GLY A 40 -27.37 14.87 -33.39
CA GLY A 40 -27.20 13.55 -32.77
C GLY A 40 -27.84 13.43 -31.38
N THR A 41 -27.91 14.54 -30.65
CA THR A 41 -28.71 14.78 -29.44
C THR A 41 -29.35 16.16 -29.57
N HIS A 42 -30.29 16.51 -28.69
CA HIS A 42 -30.94 17.81 -28.69
C HIS A 42 -31.64 18.22 -30.00
N THR A 43 -32.29 17.27 -30.68
CA THR A 43 -32.88 17.49 -32.01
C THR A 43 -34.01 18.53 -32.00
N LYS A 44 -34.87 18.54 -30.96
CA LYS A 44 -35.96 19.52 -30.81
C LYS A 44 -35.53 20.69 -29.93
N GLY A 45 -35.74 21.92 -30.39
CA GLY A 45 -35.45 23.13 -29.62
C GLY A 45 -36.08 24.38 -30.24
N ILE A 46 -35.99 25.50 -29.51
CA ILE A 46 -36.46 26.84 -29.86
C ILE A 46 -35.32 27.84 -29.58
N CYS A 47 -35.22 28.90 -30.39
CA CYS A 47 -34.19 29.91 -30.26
C CYS A 47 -34.82 31.30 -30.10
N ALA A 48 -34.18 32.15 -29.31
CA ALA A 48 -34.58 33.55 -29.08
C ALA A 48 -33.33 34.42 -28.92
N ARG A 49 -33.47 35.73 -29.12
CA ARG A 49 -32.38 36.67 -28.83
C ARG A 49 -32.37 37.02 -27.34
N ALA A 50 -31.20 37.35 -26.84
CA ALA A 50 -30.97 37.79 -25.47
C ALA A 50 -29.90 38.88 -25.42
N VAL A 51 -29.79 39.54 -24.28
CA VAL A 51 -28.67 40.41 -23.92
C VAL A 51 -27.88 39.70 -22.82
N PHE A 52 -26.57 39.60 -22.99
CA PHE A 52 -25.64 39.11 -21.99
C PHE A 52 -24.89 40.29 -21.39
N GLU A 53 -25.26 40.67 -20.18
CA GLU A 53 -24.67 41.76 -19.41
C GLU A 53 -23.58 41.21 -18.50
N VAL A 54 -22.32 41.52 -18.79
CA VAL A 54 -21.17 41.23 -17.92
C VAL A 54 -21.07 42.34 -16.88
N PHE A 55 -21.02 41.97 -15.61
CA PHE A 55 -20.93 42.91 -14.49
C PHE A 55 -19.50 43.37 -14.24
N ASP A 56 -19.36 44.58 -13.70
CA ASP A 56 -18.13 45.00 -13.06
C ASP A 56 -18.06 44.35 -11.66
N VAL A 57 -17.41 43.19 -11.60
CA VAL A 57 -17.23 42.44 -10.35
C VAL A 57 -16.34 43.18 -9.35
N HIS A 58 -15.45 44.06 -9.80
CA HIS A 58 -14.66 44.91 -8.90
C HIS A 58 -15.51 46.00 -8.24
N ALA A 59 -16.56 46.47 -8.91
CA ALA A 59 -17.50 47.43 -8.35
C ALA A 59 -18.59 46.78 -7.47
N THR A 60 -18.89 45.49 -7.69
CA THR A 60 -20.04 44.81 -7.06
C THR A 60 -19.67 43.80 -5.97
N MET A 61 -18.39 43.44 -5.82
CA MET A 61 -17.90 42.51 -4.80
C MET A 61 -16.98 43.21 -3.79
N SER A 62 -17.13 42.88 -2.50
CA SER A 62 -16.31 43.45 -1.43
C SER A 62 -14.93 42.82 -1.29
N ASP A 63 -14.72 41.63 -1.87
CA ASP A 63 -13.44 40.89 -1.85
C ASP A 63 -12.65 41.18 -3.13
N PRO A 64 -11.55 41.97 -3.05
CA PRO A 64 -10.76 42.35 -4.23
C PRO A 64 -10.00 41.18 -4.85
N GLU A 65 -9.58 40.19 -4.06
CA GLU A 65 -8.85 39.02 -4.54
C GLU A 65 -9.79 38.14 -5.35
N MET A 66 -10.97 37.82 -4.81
CA MET A 66 -12.00 37.06 -5.52
C MET A 66 -12.49 37.80 -6.78
N ALA A 67 -12.66 39.14 -6.72
CA ALA A 67 -13.02 39.93 -7.89
C ALA A 67 -11.96 39.80 -9.00
N GLY A 68 -10.66 39.85 -8.67
CA GLY A 68 -9.56 39.66 -9.62
C GLY A 68 -9.47 38.24 -10.18
N ARG A 69 -9.87 37.22 -9.40
CA ARG A 69 -9.99 35.84 -9.86
C ARG A 69 -11.13 35.68 -10.88
N LEU A 70 -12.29 36.31 -10.65
CA LEU A 70 -13.48 36.22 -11.50
C LEU A 70 -13.44 37.10 -12.77
N ALA A 71 -12.73 38.23 -12.74
CA ALA A 71 -12.63 39.20 -13.83
C ALA A 71 -11.66 38.76 -14.95
N ARG A 72 -11.82 37.54 -15.48
CA ARG A 72 -10.92 36.96 -16.50
C ARG A 72 -11.67 36.52 -17.76
N GLY A 73 -10.96 36.50 -18.89
CA GLY A 73 -11.50 36.04 -20.17
C GLY A 73 -12.76 36.80 -20.59
N PRO A 74 -13.89 36.12 -20.89
CA PRO A 74 -15.15 36.77 -21.28
C PRO A 74 -15.72 37.73 -20.23
N PHE A 75 -15.28 37.61 -18.97
CA PHE A 75 -15.82 38.37 -17.83
C PHE A 75 -14.92 39.56 -17.43
N ALA A 76 -13.79 39.74 -18.11
CA ALA A 76 -12.86 40.85 -17.82
C ALA A 76 -13.36 42.22 -18.31
N ARG A 77 -14.39 42.24 -19.16
CA ARG A 77 -14.93 43.47 -19.77
C ARG A 77 -16.40 43.62 -19.43
N PRO A 78 -16.73 44.46 -18.44
CA PRO A 78 -18.12 44.79 -18.14
C PRO A 78 -18.79 45.44 -19.35
N GLY A 79 -20.05 45.09 -19.60
CA GLY A 79 -20.79 45.59 -20.74
C GLY A 79 -21.96 44.70 -21.15
N GLN A 80 -22.78 45.18 -22.08
CA GLN A 80 -23.93 44.46 -22.61
C GLN A 80 -23.63 43.97 -24.03
N TYR A 81 -23.79 42.65 -24.23
CA TYR A 81 -23.45 41.99 -25.48
C TYR A 81 -24.66 41.27 -26.06
N PRO A 82 -24.89 41.33 -27.39
CA PRO A 82 -25.96 40.56 -28.01
C PRO A 82 -25.68 39.06 -27.90
N ALA A 83 -26.72 38.30 -27.57
CA ALA A 83 -26.66 36.85 -27.44
C ALA A 83 -27.78 36.16 -28.22
N LEU A 84 -27.49 34.96 -28.72
CA LEU A 84 -28.48 34.07 -29.32
C LEU A 84 -28.62 32.83 -28.43
N VAL A 85 -29.81 32.61 -27.87
CA VAL A 85 -30.09 31.51 -26.93
C VAL A 85 -30.88 30.41 -27.63
N ARG A 86 -30.58 29.16 -27.30
CA ARG A 86 -31.32 27.97 -27.73
C ARG A 86 -31.68 27.10 -26.54
N PHE A 87 -32.97 26.84 -26.39
CA PHE A 87 -33.51 25.85 -25.47
C PHE A 87 -33.82 24.54 -26.20
N ALA A 88 -33.53 23.39 -25.59
CA ALA A 88 -33.74 22.10 -26.24
C ALA A 88 -34.00 20.93 -25.29
N ASN A 89 -34.58 19.87 -25.83
CA ASN A 89 -34.67 18.55 -25.18
C ASN A 89 -33.32 17.81 -25.33
N ALA A 90 -33.01 16.72 -24.61
CA ALA A 90 -31.72 16.02 -24.77
C ALA A 90 -31.78 14.85 -25.77
N ALA A 91 -32.97 14.27 -25.97
CA ALA A 91 -33.15 13.12 -26.84
C ALA A 91 -32.75 13.37 -28.32
N SER A 92 -32.25 12.32 -28.98
CA SER A 92 -31.93 12.27 -30.43
C SER A 92 -33.16 12.22 -31.36
N ARG A 93 -34.36 12.20 -30.77
CA ARG A 93 -35.66 12.15 -31.44
C ARG A 93 -36.38 13.48 -31.31
N ALA A 94 -37.21 13.84 -32.30
CA ALA A 94 -38.13 14.97 -32.20
C ALA A 94 -39.33 14.61 -31.29
N GLY A 95 -39.07 14.40 -30.00
CA GLY A 95 -40.06 13.92 -29.03
C GLY A 95 -41.02 14.98 -28.48
N SER A 96 -42.09 14.52 -27.84
CA SER A 96 -43.04 15.35 -27.07
C SER A 96 -42.36 16.00 -25.86
N ASP A 97 -42.67 17.27 -25.58
CA ASP A 97 -42.18 18.00 -24.40
C ASP A 97 -42.76 17.49 -23.08
N ARG A 98 -43.72 16.56 -23.16
CA ARG A 98 -44.28 15.81 -22.02
C ARG A 98 -43.41 14.66 -21.54
N ALA A 99 -42.44 14.21 -22.35
CA ALA A 99 -41.57 13.12 -21.95
C ALA A 99 -40.55 13.62 -20.92
N SER A 100 -40.38 12.85 -19.84
CA SER A 100 -39.28 12.97 -18.89
C SER A 100 -37.95 12.92 -19.63
N ASP A 101 -37.17 14.01 -19.55
CA ASP A 101 -35.93 14.20 -20.29
C ASP A 101 -35.20 15.43 -19.74
N VAL A 102 -33.87 15.46 -19.91
CA VAL A 102 -33.02 16.60 -19.54
C VAL A 102 -33.24 17.75 -20.54
N ARG A 103 -33.18 18.98 -20.05
CA ARG A 103 -33.34 20.20 -20.86
C ARG A 103 -32.01 20.95 -20.96
N ALA A 104 -31.74 21.53 -22.12
CA ALA A 104 -30.53 22.31 -22.37
C ALA A 104 -30.86 23.79 -22.56
N LEU A 105 -29.92 24.63 -22.11
CA LEU A 105 -29.81 26.05 -22.46
C LEU A 105 -28.39 26.23 -23.00
N SER A 106 -28.28 26.63 -24.26
CA SER A 106 -27.00 26.98 -24.87
C SER A 106 -27.12 28.35 -25.52
N PHE A 107 -26.08 29.16 -25.49
CA PHE A 107 -26.11 30.48 -26.11
C PHE A 107 -24.76 30.89 -26.66
N SER A 108 -24.77 31.77 -27.67
CA SER A 108 -23.58 32.38 -28.25
C SER A 108 -23.57 33.87 -27.94
N VAL A 109 -22.42 34.42 -27.59
CA VAL A 109 -22.20 35.85 -27.36
C VAL A 109 -21.11 36.32 -28.31
N THR A 110 -21.29 37.50 -28.91
CA THR A 110 -20.26 38.15 -29.72
C THR A 110 -19.68 39.33 -28.97
N PHE A 111 -18.39 39.27 -28.68
CA PHE A 111 -17.64 40.35 -28.05
C PHE A 111 -16.98 41.23 -29.11
N PRO A 112 -16.94 42.55 -28.92
CA PRO A 112 -16.19 43.44 -29.80
C PRO A 112 -14.68 43.15 -29.71
N PRO A 113 -13.92 43.53 -30.74
CA PRO A 113 -12.48 43.25 -30.80
C PRO A 113 -11.73 43.82 -29.59
N ALA A 114 -10.70 43.09 -29.18
CA ALA A 114 -9.85 43.46 -28.05
C ALA A 114 -9.00 44.70 -28.26
N VAL A 115 -8.73 45.03 -29.52
CA VAL A 115 -7.96 46.20 -29.94
C VAL A 115 -8.66 46.84 -31.14
N PRO A 116 -8.56 48.16 -31.34
CA PRO A 116 -9.08 48.82 -32.53
C PRO A 116 -8.55 48.15 -33.81
N GLY A 117 -9.44 47.73 -34.71
CA GLY A 117 -9.09 47.05 -35.97
C GLY A 117 -8.98 45.52 -35.89
N GLY A 118 -9.23 44.89 -34.74
CA GLY A 118 -9.33 43.43 -34.62
C GLY A 118 -10.68 42.86 -35.08
N GLU A 119 -10.80 41.53 -35.10
CA GLU A 119 -12.06 40.83 -35.38
C GLU A 119 -12.93 40.66 -34.13
N GLU A 120 -14.26 40.65 -34.32
CA GLU A 120 -15.20 40.29 -33.27
C GLU A 120 -14.99 38.85 -32.80
N GLN A 121 -15.06 38.62 -31.49
CA GLN A 121 -14.82 37.30 -30.90
C GLN A 121 -16.13 36.67 -30.44
N ARG A 122 -16.52 35.57 -31.09
CA ARG A 122 -17.65 34.76 -30.66
C ARG A 122 -17.26 33.76 -29.57
N VAL A 123 -18.04 33.69 -28.49
CA VAL A 123 -17.91 32.71 -27.40
C VAL A 123 -19.23 31.97 -27.22
N ASP A 124 -19.16 30.64 -27.19
CA ASP A 124 -20.32 29.76 -27.06
C ASP A 124 -20.35 29.08 -25.69
N PHE A 125 -21.54 29.01 -25.08
CA PHE A 125 -21.80 28.35 -23.80
C PHE A 125 -22.84 27.25 -23.96
N SER A 126 -22.68 26.14 -23.23
CA SER A 126 -23.62 25.00 -23.30
C SER A 126 -23.85 24.39 -21.93
N MET A 127 -25.12 24.26 -21.54
CA MET A 127 -25.54 23.82 -20.21
C MET A 127 -26.77 22.91 -20.28
N ASN A 128 -26.95 22.11 -19.24
CA ASN A 128 -28.12 21.26 -19.03
C ASN A 128 -28.77 21.54 -17.67
N ASP A 129 -30.05 21.23 -17.54
CA ASP A 129 -30.80 21.38 -16.28
C ASP A 129 -30.47 20.30 -15.25
N ALA A 130 -29.29 19.67 -15.33
CA ALA A 130 -28.71 18.77 -14.36
C ALA A 130 -27.31 19.24 -13.94
N SER A 131 -26.99 19.17 -12.64
CA SER A 131 -25.71 19.65 -12.12
C SER A 131 -24.49 18.80 -12.53
N THR A 132 -24.71 17.56 -12.97
CA THR A 132 -23.65 16.63 -13.39
C THR A 132 -24.01 15.89 -14.68
N PHE A 133 -22.99 15.42 -15.39
CA PHE A 133 -23.17 14.53 -16.53
C PHE A 133 -23.42 13.09 -16.04
N PRO A 134 -24.37 12.33 -16.61
CA PRO A 134 -24.68 10.98 -16.12
C PRO A 134 -23.53 9.98 -16.30
N ILE A 135 -22.64 10.28 -17.25
CA ILE A 135 -21.48 9.48 -17.64
C ILE A 135 -20.22 10.04 -17.00
N ASN A 136 -19.39 9.16 -16.43
CA ASN A 136 -18.22 9.54 -15.65
C ASN A 136 -17.09 10.12 -16.51
N ASP A 137 -16.69 9.37 -17.53
CA ASP A 137 -15.50 9.59 -18.37
C ASP A 137 -15.72 9.01 -19.79
N PRO A 138 -14.77 9.21 -20.73
CA PRO A 138 -14.89 8.69 -22.10
C PRO A 138 -15.04 7.17 -22.19
N HIS A 139 -14.41 6.39 -21.31
CA HIS A 139 -14.47 4.94 -21.36
C HIS A 139 -15.89 4.43 -21.04
N ASP A 140 -16.48 4.92 -19.94
CA ASP A 140 -17.87 4.63 -19.59
C ASP A 140 -18.84 5.06 -20.71
N PHE A 141 -18.51 6.14 -21.44
CA PHE A 141 -19.29 6.60 -22.58
C PHE A 141 -19.21 5.63 -23.78
N ALA A 142 -18.00 5.19 -24.13
CA ALA A 142 -17.77 4.22 -25.20
C ALA A 142 -18.53 2.91 -24.94
N VAL A 143 -18.44 2.38 -23.71
CA VAL A 143 -19.15 1.16 -23.28
C VAL A 143 -20.66 1.32 -23.41
N LEU A 144 -21.22 2.44 -22.96
CA LEU A 144 -22.67 2.73 -23.07
C LEU A 144 -23.11 2.73 -24.53
N LEU A 145 -22.40 3.46 -25.40
CA LEU A 145 -22.74 3.57 -26.82
C LEU A 145 -22.63 2.22 -27.55
N ARG A 146 -21.62 1.41 -27.22
CA ARG A 146 -21.44 0.05 -27.74
C ARG A 146 -22.65 -0.84 -27.44
N VAL A 147 -23.15 -0.80 -26.20
CA VAL A 147 -24.35 -1.55 -25.77
C VAL A 147 -25.62 -1.03 -26.47
N LEU A 148 -25.77 0.30 -26.59
CA LEU A 148 -26.94 0.91 -27.25
C LEU A 148 -26.97 0.63 -28.76
N ALA A 149 -25.81 0.54 -29.40
CA ALA A 149 -25.69 0.29 -30.83
C ALA A 149 -26.02 -1.17 -31.23
N ALA A 150 -25.86 -2.14 -30.32
CA ALA A 150 -26.11 -3.56 -30.55
C ALA A 150 -27.57 -3.86 -30.95
N GLN A 151 -27.76 -4.68 -32.00
CA GLN A 151 -29.07 -4.94 -32.61
C GLN A 151 -29.73 -6.23 -32.07
N GLY A 152 -30.94 -6.07 -31.52
CA GLY A 152 -31.75 -7.18 -31.00
C GLY A 152 -31.31 -7.67 -29.62
N LEU A 153 -32.20 -8.41 -28.94
CA LEU A 153 -31.98 -8.87 -27.56
C LEU A 153 -30.75 -9.78 -27.45
N ARG A 154 -30.54 -10.69 -28.42
CA ARG A 154 -29.40 -11.61 -28.44
C ARG A 154 -28.05 -10.89 -28.54
N ALA A 155 -27.92 -9.89 -29.41
CA ALA A 155 -26.67 -9.14 -29.52
C ALA A 155 -26.38 -8.33 -28.25
N ARG A 156 -27.40 -7.69 -27.68
CA ARG A 156 -27.25 -6.96 -26.40
C ARG A 156 -26.84 -7.87 -25.25
N LEU A 157 -27.46 -9.05 -25.12
CA LEU A 157 -27.08 -10.02 -24.08
C LEU A 157 -25.65 -10.53 -24.28
N ARG A 158 -25.22 -10.79 -25.53
CA ARG A 158 -23.81 -11.15 -25.80
C ARG A 158 -22.85 -10.02 -25.47
N THR A 159 -23.17 -8.78 -25.83
CA THR A 159 -22.35 -7.62 -25.49
C THR A 159 -22.23 -7.47 -23.98
N LEU A 160 -23.33 -7.59 -23.23
CA LEU A 160 -23.34 -7.53 -21.76
C LEU A 160 -22.56 -8.69 -21.13
N ALA A 161 -22.65 -9.90 -21.67
CA ALA A 161 -21.91 -11.06 -21.19
C ALA A 161 -20.39 -10.94 -21.41
N GLY A 162 -19.97 -10.14 -22.40
CA GLY A 162 -18.56 -9.88 -22.69
C GLY A 162 -17.95 -8.70 -21.90
N LEU A 163 -18.72 -7.99 -21.06
CA LEU A 163 -18.22 -6.87 -20.26
C LEU A 163 -17.51 -7.35 -19.00
N LYS A 164 -16.44 -6.66 -18.62
CA LYS A 164 -15.79 -6.80 -17.32
C LYS A 164 -16.75 -6.34 -16.20
N TRP A 165 -16.52 -6.85 -14.99
CA TRP A 165 -17.31 -6.43 -13.82
C TRP A 165 -17.24 -4.91 -13.54
N SER A 166 -16.11 -4.27 -13.83
CA SER A 166 -15.97 -2.81 -13.74
C SER A 166 -16.90 -2.08 -14.71
N GLU A 167 -16.93 -2.52 -15.98
CA GLU A 167 -17.78 -1.95 -17.04
C GLU A 167 -19.27 -2.18 -16.74
N LEU A 168 -19.65 -3.36 -16.23
CA LEU A 168 -21.04 -3.65 -15.81
C LEU A 168 -21.49 -2.74 -14.66
N ARG A 169 -20.62 -2.53 -13.66
CA ARG A 169 -20.90 -1.60 -12.56
C ARG A 169 -20.99 -0.14 -13.05
N GLY A 170 -20.09 0.26 -13.96
CA GLY A 170 -20.12 1.59 -14.60
C GLY A 170 -21.44 1.82 -15.33
N LEU A 171 -21.84 0.89 -16.20
CA LEU A 171 -23.09 0.94 -16.96
C LEU A 171 -24.32 1.02 -16.04
N PHE A 172 -24.35 0.21 -14.98
CA PHE A 172 -25.44 0.25 -13.99
C PHE A 172 -25.54 1.60 -13.27
N ARG A 173 -24.41 2.17 -12.85
CA ARG A 173 -24.35 3.49 -12.19
C ARG A 173 -24.79 4.61 -13.13
N THR A 174 -24.31 4.60 -14.37
CA THR A 174 -24.72 5.55 -15.42
C THR A 174 -26.22 5.46 -15.69
N GLY A 175 -26.78 4.25 -15.79
CA GLY A 175 -28.22 4.04 -15.96
C GLY A 175 -29.04 4.56 -14.77
N LEU A 176 -28.59 4.31 -13.54
CA LEU A 176 -29.27 4.80 -12.33
C LEU A 176 -29.25 6.34 -12.25
N ARG A 177 -28.12 6.97 -12.58
CA ARG A 177 -27.98 8.43 -12.63
C ARG A 177 -28.86 9.04 -13.72
N GLY A 178 -28.82 8.51 -14.94
CA GLY A 178 -29.66 8.97 -16.05
C GLY A 178 -31.15 8.89 -15.71
N ALA A 179 -31.61 7.75 -15.17
CA ALA A 179 -33.02 7.58 -14.78
C ALA A 179 -33.46 8.54 -13.65
N ARG A 180 -32.54 8.96 -12.76
CA ARG A 180 -32.82 9.99 -11.76
C ARG A 180 -32.85 11.39 -12.38
N GLN A 181 -31.92 11.69 -13.29
CA GLN A 181 -31.82 12.99 -13.96
C GLN A 181 -32.99 13.27 -14.91
N GLU A 182 -33.57 12.23 -15.54
CA GLU A 182 -34.76 12.36 -16.41
C GLU A 182 -36.05 12.64 -15.62
N LYS A 183 -36.13 12.17 -14.36
CA LYS A 183 -37.32 12.35 -13.51
C LYS A 183 -37.29 13.71 -12.81
N ARG A 184 -37.65 14.77 -13.56
CA ARG A 184 -37.77 16.14 -13.04
C ARG A 184 -39.20 16.67 -13.15
N PRO A 185 -39.60 17.60 -12.26
CA PRO A 185 -40.88 18.29 -12.38
C PRO A 185 -41.04 18.99 -13.73
N ALA A 186 -42.24 18.95 -14.29
CA ALA A 186 -42.57 19.66 -15.52
C ALA A 186 -42.77 21.16 -15.21
N THR A 187 -41.81 21.99 -15.63
CA THR A 187 -41.86 23.46 -15.58
C THR A 187 -41.31 24.06 -16.88
N GLY A 188 -41.62 25.33 -17.16
CA GLY A 188 -41.16 26.08 -18.34
C GLY A 188 -39.63 26.20 -18.43
N TYR A 189 -39.11 26.51 -19.62
CA TYR A 189 -37.66 26.69 -19.82
C TYR A 189 -37.09 27.82 -18.96
N GLN A 190 -37.86 28.90 -18.81
CA GLN A 190 -37.47 30.09 -18.09
C GLN A 190 -37.39 29.95 -16.56
N ARG A 191 -37.91 28.84 -15.99
CA ARG A 191 -37.87 28.57 -14.55
C ARG A 191 -36.84 27.52 -14.13
N ARG A 192 -35.98 27.10 -15.05
CA ARG A 192 -34.98 26.05 -14.81
C ARG A 192 -33.60 26.67 -14.59
N ARG A 193 -32.85 26.10 -13.66
CA ARG A 193 -31.40 26.33 -13.54
C ARG A 193 -30.68 25.39 -14.49
N TYR A 194 -29.59 25.87 -15.08
CA TYR A 194 -28.77 25.14 -16.02
C TYR A 194 -27.30 25.18 -15.57
N TRP A 195 -26.57 24.07 -15.71
CA TRP A 195 -25.16 23.93 -15.37
C TRP A 195 -24.36 23.45 -16.58
N SER A 196 -23.09 23.84 -16.66
CA SER A 196 -22.17 23.37 -17.71
C SER A 196 -21.95 21.86 -17.68
N CYS A 197 -22.17 21.22 -16.52
CA CYS A 197 -21.90 19.82 -16.16
C CYS A 197 -20.42 19.40 -16.21
N VAL A 198 -19.64 20.01 -17.11
CA VAL A 198 -18.22 19.77 -17.37
C VAL A 198 -17.40 21.05 -17.16
N PRO A 199 -16.11 20.93 -16.82
CA PRO A 199 -15.26 22.06 -16.47
C PRO A 199 -14.60 22.76 -17.67
N PHE A 200 -14.22 24.01 -17.48
CA PHE A 200 -13.54 24.88 -18.44
C PHE A 200 -12.34 25.55 -17.74
N GLU A 201 -11.32 25.96 -18.48
CA GLU A 201 -10.28 26.86 -17.96
C GLU A 201 -10.88 28.22 -17.61
N HIS A 202 -10.26 28.91 -16.66
CA HIS A 202 -10.57 30.29 -16.29
C HIS A 202 -9.27 31.09 -16.12
N GLY A 203 -8.60 31.34 -17.25
CA GLY A 203 -7.22 31.82 -17.26
C GLY A 203 -6.20 30.67 -17.15
N PRO A 204 -4.90 30.99 -16.94
CA PRO A 204 -3.81 30.02 -17.02
C PRO A 204 -3.72 29.05 -15.83
N ASP A 205 -4.30 29.41 -14.69
CA ASP A 205 -4.08 28.78 -13.39
C ASP A 205 -5.38 28.44 -12.64
N GLU A 206 -6.55 28.56 -13.29
CA GLU A 206 -7.84 28.18 -12.70
C GLU A 206 -8.71 27.34 -13.64
N ALA A 207 -9.61 26.58 -13.02
CA ALA A 207 -10.68 25.85 -13.68
C ALA A 207 -12.03 26.25 -13.08
N MET A 208 -13.07 26.27 -13.91
CA MET A 208 -14.41 26.66 -13.51
C MET A 208 -15.49 25.71 -14.05
N LYS A 209 -16.64 25.68 -13.36
CA LYS A 209 -17.94 25.34 -13.95
C LYS A 209 -18.80 26.60 -13.98
N TYR A 210 -19.78 26.65 -14.87
CA TYR A 210 -20.69 27.81 -14.96
C TYR A 210 -22.16 27.37 -14.92
N SER A 211 -23.02 28.28 -14.48
CA SER A 211 -24.46 28.03 -14.34
C SER A 211 -25.29 29.26 -14.74
N ALA A 212 -26.41 29.03 -15.42
CA ALA A 212 -27.46 30.02 -15.62
C ALA A 212 -28.57 29.77 -14.60
N ILE A 213 -28.73 30.70 -13.66
CA ILE A 213 -29.60 30.62 -12.49
C ILE A 213 -30.84 31.49 -12.76
N PRO A 214 -32.06 30.93 -12.85
CA PRO A 214 -33.24 31.71 -13.21
C PRO A 214 -33.58 32.69 -12.10
N ASP A 215 -33.96 33.91 -12.48
CA ASP A 215 -34.58 34.85 -11.55
C ASP A 215 -35.86 34.20 -10.97
N PRO A 216 -36.02 34.15 -9.63
CA PRO A 216 -37.22 33.60 -9.00
C PRO A 216 -38.53 34.24 -9.49
N GLU A 217 -38.47 35.49 -9.97
CA GLU A 217 -39.60 36.26 -10.47
C GLU A 217 -39.87 36.03 -11.97
N ASN A 218 -39.17 35.10 -12.62
CA ASN A 218 -39.41 34.78 -14.04
C ASN A 218 -40.89 34.38 -14.28
N PRO A 219 -41.60 35.08 -15.20
CA PRO A 219 -43.00 34.79 -15.49
C PRO A 219 -43.22 33.38 -16.02
N PHE A 220 -44.39 32.81 -15.67
CA PHE A 220 -44.78 31.47 -16.10
C PHE A 220 -46.30 31.34 -16.09
N GLY A 221 -46.87 31.15 -17.27
CA GLY A 221 -48.31 31.02 -17.51
C GLY A 221 -48.85 29.60 -17.33
N GLY A 222 -47.98 28.62 -17.09
CA GLY A 222 -48.33 27.21 -16.97
C GLY A 222 -47.95 26.38 -18.19
N LEU A 223 -48.33 25.09 -18.18
CA LEU A 223 -48.11 24.19 -19.32
C LEU A 223 -49.47 23.76 -19.88
N ASP A 224 -49.65 23.90 -21.20
CA ASP A 224 -50.91 23.65 -21.91
C ASP A 224 -51.24 22.15 -22.13
N GLY A 225 -50.37 21.24 -21.67
CA GLY A 225 -50.55 19.79 -21.84
C GLY A 225 -50.34 19.27 -23.26
N SER A 226 -49.95 20.12 -24.22
CA SER A 226 -49.67 19.73 -25.60
C SER A 226 -48.31 19.02 -25.75
N ALA A 227 -48.08 18.39 -26.91
CA ALA A 227 -46.76 17.82 -27.23
C ALA A 227 -45.65 18.89 -27.39
N GLY A 228 -46.03 20.17 -27.52
CA GLY A 228 -45.16 21.33 -27.66
C GLY A 228 -45.15 22.25 -26.44
N GLN A 229 -45.68 21.82 -25.30
CA GLN A 229 -46.00 22.69 -24.15
C GLN A 229 -44.86 23.62 -23.69
N LEU A 230 -43.59 23.18 -23.75
CA LEU A 230 -42.45 24.00 -23.33
C LEU A 230 -42.10 25.06 -24.37
N ARG A 231 -42.23 24.71 -25.66
CA ARG A 231 -42.07 25.66 -26.76
C ARG A 231 -43.18 26.71 -26.73
N ASN A 232 -44.43 26.27 -26.57
CA ASN A 232 -45.60 27.15 -26.57
C ASN A 232 -45.53 28.12 -25.40
N GLU A 233 -45.20 27.64 -24.20
CA GLU A 233 -45.04 28.50 -23.03
C GLU A 233 -43.91 29.53 -23.20
N LEU A 234 -42.77 29.15 -23.80
CA LEU A 234 -41.71 30.13 -24.07
C LEU A 234 -42.11 31.17 -25.12
N MET A 235 -42.84 30.76 -26.17
CA MET A 235 -43.35 31.68 -27.19
C MET A 235 -44.37 32.65 -26.62
N ARG A 236 -45.30 32.15 -25.79
CA ARG A 236 -46.25 32.96 -25.02
C ARG A 236 -45.49 33.98 -24.17
N HIS A 237 -44.53 33.51 -23.37
CA HIS A 237 -43.72 34.36 -22.50
C HIS A 237 -43.01 35.49 -23.26
N LEU A 238 -42.40 35.20 -24.42
CA LEU A 238 -41.69 36.20 -25.22
C LEU A 238 -42.60 37.29 -25.82
N VAL A 239 -43.91 37.05 -25.92
CA VAL A 239 -44.85 37.96 -26.58
C VAL A 239 -45.78 38.66 -25.59
N GLU A 240 -46.26 37.93 -24.57
CA GLU A 240 -47.35 38.38 -23.71
C GLU A 240 -46.89 38.95 -22.36
N ASP A 241 -45.74 38.53 -21.84
CA ASP A 241 -45.29 38.97 -20.52
C ASP A 241 -44.45 40.27 -20.64
N GLU A 242 -44.75 41.28 -19.81
CA GLU A 242 -44.00 42.56 -19.83
C GLU A 242 -42.56 42.41 -19.32
N ARG A 243 -42.35 41.55 -18.31
CA ARG A 243 -41.03 41.26 -17.76
C ARG A 243 -40.41 40.08 -18.50
N MET A 244 -39.31 40.31 -19.20
CA MET A 244 -38.55 39.22 -19.82
C MET A 244 -37.76 38.42 -18.80
N SER A 245 -37.69 37.10 -19.02
CA SER A 245 -36.96 36.22 -18.12
C SER A 245 -35.46 36.50 -18.14
N ALA A 246 -34.87 36.54 -16.95
CA ALA A 246 -33.45 36.74 -16.74
C ALA A 246 -32.82 35.52 -16.04
N PHE A 247 -31.54 35.31 -16.30
CA PHE A 247 -30.72 34.30 -15.64
C PHE A 247 -29.42 34.93 -15.14
N ASP A 248 -29.18 34.87 -13.85
CA ASP A 248 -27.87 35.21 -13.29
C ASP A 248 -26.86 34.14 -13.72
N PHE A 249 -25.79 34.58 -14.39
CA PHE A 249 -24.73 33.71 -14.86
C PHE A 249 -23.60 33.68 -13.83
N GLY A 250 -23.41 32.50 -13.23
CA GLY A 250 -22.45 32.30 -12.14
C GLY A 250 -21.27 31.42 -12.54
N LEU A 251 -20.10 31.72 -11.98
CA LEU A 251 -18.89 30.88 -12.04
C LEU A 251 -18.65 30.18 -10.71
N GLN A 252 -18.38 28.89 -10.77
CA GLN A 252 -17.94 28.08 -9.65
C GLN A 252 -16.47 27.72 -9.90
N LEU A 253 -15.57 28.33 -9.15
CA LEU A 253 -14.13 28.10 -9.27
C LEU A 253 -13.74 26.76 -8.60
N LEU A 254 -12.77 26.07 -9.17
CA LEU A 254 -12.27 24.80 -8.63
C LEU A 254 -11.40 25.06 -7.40
N GLU A 255 -11.86 24.57 -6.24
CA GLU A 255 -11.19 24.73 -4.94
C GLU A 255 -10.72 23.36 -4.40
N PRO A 256 -9.67 22.74 -4.99
CA PRO A 256 -9.30 21.35 -4.70
C PRO A 256 -8.69 21.17 -3.31
N ARG A 257 -8.44 22.26 -2.56
CA ARG A 257 -8.00 22.21 -1.16
C ARG A 257 -9.16 22.21 -0.17
N GLN A 258 -10.34 22.65 -0.59
CA GLN A 258 -11.52 22.83 0.26
C GLN A 258 -12.58 21.77 -0.05
N MET A 259 -12.70 21.39 -1.33
CA MET A 259 -13.73 20.46 -1.79
C MET A 259 -13.44 19.01 -1.40
N THR A 260 -14.47 18.30 -0.94
CA THR A 260 -14.36 16.90 -0.53
C THR A 260 -15.25 15.97 -1.36
N HIS A 261 -14.71 14.80 -1.73
CA HIS A 261 -15.50 13.72 -2.32
C HIS A 261 -15.48 12.51 -1.40
N ARG A 262 -16.63 12.25 -0.75
CA ARG A 262 -16.80 11.20 0.27
C ARG A 262 -15.88 11.42 1.48
N GLY A 263 -15.80 12.66 1.96
CA GLY A 263 -14.99 13.05 3.13
C GLY A 263 -13.48 13.04 2.89
N ARG A 264 -13.02 13.02 1.64
CA ARG A 264 -11.60 13.12 1.29
C ARG A 264 -11.39 14.25 0.31
N ILE A 265 -10.37 15.05 0.55
CA ILE A 265 -9.95 16.08 -0.40
C ILE A 265 -9.31 15.40 -1.62
N ARG A 266 -9.69 15.81 -2.83
CA ARG A 266 -9.23 15.21 -4.09
C ARG A 266 -8.35 16.18 -4.88
N ASP A 267 -7.51 15.67 -5.77
CA ASP A 267 -6.70 16.51 -6.65
C ASP A 267 -7.56 17.18 -7.73
N ALA A 268 -7.03 18.23 -8.35
CA ALA A 268 -7.75 18.95 -9.40
C ALA A 268 -8.13 18.04 -10.57
N ALA A 269 -7.25 17.09 -10.92
CA ALA A 269 -7.50 16.13 -11.99
C ALA A 269 -8.71 15.24 -11.73
N PHE A 270 -8.95 14.79 -10.49
CA PHE A 270 -10.16 14.04 -10.15
C PHE A 270 -11.44 14.81 -10.47
N TRP A 271 -11.49 16.09 -10.10
CA TRP A 271 -12.66 16.94 -10.30
C TRP A 271 -12.87 17.31 -11.77
N VAL A 272 -11.78 17.36 -12.55
CA VAL A 272 -11.80 17.71 -13.97
C VAL A 272 -12.12 16.51 -14.88
N GLU A 273 -11.56 15.34 -14.58
CA GLU A 273 -11.77 14.12 -15.37
C GLU A 273 -13.06 13.37 -15.01
N ASN A 274 -13.76 13.77 -13.94
CA ASN A 274 -15.02 13.15 -13.50
C ASN A 274 -16.24 14.05 -13.70
N ALA A 275 -16.93 13.88 -14.83
CA ALA A 275 -18.11 14.67 -15.15
C ALA A 275 -19.36 14.28 -14.33
N SER A 276 -19.32 13.14 -13.63
CA SER A 276 -20.45 12.61 -12.86
C SER A 276 -20.46 12.99 -11.39
N VAL A 277 -19.49 13.81 -10.97
CA VAL A 277 -19.33 14.31 -9.62
C VAL A 277 -19.67 15.79 -9.58
N GLU A 278 -20.52 16.12 -8.61
CA GLU A 278 -20.93 17.49 -8.30
C GLU A 278 -19.81 18.19 -7.52
N TRP A 279 -19.56 19.44 -7.85
CA TRP A 279 -18.73 20.32 -7.03
C TRP A 279 -19.68 20.93 -6.00
N ASN A 280 -19.48 20.59 -4.72
CA ASN A 280 -20.42 20.99 -3.68
C ASN A 280 -20.48 22.52 -3.61
N GLU A 281 -21.66 23.11 -3.78
CA GLU A 281 -21.85 24.57 -3.78
C GLU A 281 -21.58 25.18 -2.39
N GLU A 282 -21.61 24.39 -1.31
CA GLU A 282 -21.21 24.84 0.04
C GLU A 282 -19.69 24.98 0.18
N GLU A 283 -18.91 24.15 -0.52
CA GLU A 283 -17.44 24.14 -0.46
C GLU A 283 -16.81 25.02 -1.57
N ALA A 284 -17.53 25.20 -2.68
CA ALA A 284 -17.15 26.05 -3.80
C ALA A 284 -18.42 26.71 -4.35
N PRO A 285 -18.78 27.93 -3.91
CA PRO A 285 -20.03 28.57 -4.33
C PRO A 285 -19.98 29.10 -5.77
N PHE A 286 -21.16 29.33 -6.35
CA PHE A 286 -21.28 30.07 -7.61
C PHE A 286 -21.25 31.58 -7.33
N HIS A 287 -20.32 32.28 -7.95
CA HIS A 287 -20.21 33.74 -7.93
C HIS A 287 -20.84 34.33 -9.17
N ARG A 288 -21.77 35.28 -8.99
CA ARG A 288 -22.46 35.94 -10.09
C ARG A 288 -21.54 36.91 -10.82
N VAL A 289 -21.33 36.70 -12.12
CA VAL A 289 -20.43 37.53 -12.95
C VAL A 289 -21.14 38.21 -14.12
N ALA A 290 -22.32 37.73 -14.51
CA ALA A 290 -23.09 38.28 -15.62
C ALA A 290 -24.58 37.96 -15.48
N ARG A 291 -25.40 38.48 -16.38
CA ARG A 291 -26.82 38.18 -16.51
C ARG A 291 -27.24 38.02 -17.96
N LEU A 292 -28.02 36.98 -18.24
CA LEU A 292 -28.60 36.69 -19.54
C LEU A 292 -30.10 37.01 -19.52
N THR A 293 -30.53 38.02 -20.25
CA THR A 293 -31.94 38.47 -20.29
C THR A 293 -32.53 38.26 -21.68
N LEU A 294 -33.68 37.59 -21.78
CA LEU A 294 -34.36 37.39 -23.06
C LEU A 294 -34.88 38.71 -23.63
N VAL A 295 -34.97 38.80 -24.97
CA VAL A 295 -35.51 39.98 -25.66
C VAL A 295 -36.97 39.72 -26.06
N PRO A 296 -37.91 40.67 -25.87
CA PRO A 296 -39.30 40.50 -26.26
C PRO A 296 -39.45 40.25 -27.76
N ALA A 297 -40.44 39.46 -28.15
CA ALA A 297 -40.80 39.10 -29.53
C ALA A 297 -39.62 38.63 -30.41
N SER A 298 -38.58 38.03 -29.80
CA SER A 298 -37.31 37.74 -30.47
C SER A 298 -37.10 36.29 -30.91
N GLN A 299 -38.16 35.48 -30.89
CA GLN A 299 -38.10 34.08 -31.31
C GLN A 299 -37.71 33.94 -32.78
N LEU A 300 -36.79 33.01 -33.08
CA LEU A 300 -36.36 32.75 -34.45
C LEU A 300 -37.33 31.81 -35.17
N SER A 301 -37.32 31.87 -36.50
CA SER A 301 -37.98 30.86 -37.34
C SER A 301 -37.38 29.47 -37.08
N GLN A 302 -38.16 28.43 -37.37
CA GLN A 302 -37.71 27.06 -37.14
C GLN A 302 -36.49 26.70 -38.02
N SER A 303 -36.41 27.22 -39.25
CA SER A 303 -35.26 27.03 -40.14
C SER A 303 -34.00 27.71 -39.59
N ASP A 304 -34.11 28.95 -39.13
CA ASP A 304 -32.95 29.70 -38.63
C ASP A 304 -32.45 29.10 -37.32
N CYS A 305 -33.35 28.68 -36.43
CA CYS A 305 -32.99 27.99 -35.20
C CYS A 305 -32.38 26.60 -35.45
N GLN A 306 -32.77 25.92 -36.54
CA GLN A 306 -32.12 24.68 -36.97
C GLN A 306 -30.72 24.91 -37.55
N ALA A 307 -30.53 26.02 -38.27
CA ALA A 307 -29.24 26.41 -38.85
C ALA A 307 -28.23 26.89 -37.79
N ALA A 308 -28.70 27.58 -36.74
CA ALA A 308 -27.88 28.01 -35.61
C ALA A 308 -27.10 26.84 -35.00
N TYR A 309 -25.88 27.04 -34.52
CA TYR A 309 -25.08 26.00 -33.87
C TYR A 309 -24.29 26.59 -32.71
N ILE A 310 -23.87 25.71 -31.79
CA ILE A 310 -23.07 26.04 -30.62
C ILE A 310 -21.85 25.13 -30.69
N ASP A 311 -20.66 25.72 -30.66
CA ASP A 311 -19.37 25.03 -30.60
C ASP A 311 -18.49 25.70 -29.54
N VAL A 312 -18.61 25.23 -28.31
CA VAL A 312 -17.85 25.69 -27.15
C VAL A 312 -16.34 25.41 -27.25
N THR A 313 -15.91 24.64 -28.25
CA THR A 313 -14.51 24.36 -28.51
C THR A 313 -13.99 25.32 -29.56
N GLU A 314 -14.61 25.45 -30.73
CA GLU A 314 -14.16 26.37 -31.78
C GLU A 314 -14.39 27.85 -31.42
N HIS A 315 -15.51 28.17 -30.78
CA HIS A 315 -15.86 29.53 -30.35
C HIS A 315 -15.59 29.71 -28.86
N ARG A 316 -14.30 29.86 -28.53
CA ARG A 316 -13.80 30.08 -27.17
C ARG A 316 -12.79 31.23 -27.14
N MET A 317 -12.60 31.80 -25.95
CA MET A 317 -11.39 32.55 -25.62
C MET A 317 -10.30 31.58 -25.12
N ALA A 318 -9.04 32.01 -25.13
CA ALA A 318 -7.94 31.19 -24.63
C ALA A 318 -8.14 30.82 -23.15
N GLU A 319 -8.71 31.75 -22.39
CA GLU A 319 -8.99 31.67 -20.96
C GLU A 319 -10.29 30.92 -20.63
N ASN A 320 -11.06 30.45 -21.64
CA ASN A 320 -12.32 29.72 -21.46
C ASN A 320 -12.35 28.44 -22.30
N ARG A 321 -11.26 27.67 -22.27
CA ARG A 321 -11.14 26.44 -23.03
C ARG A 321 -11.82 25.26 -22.31
N PRO A 322 -12.59 24.40 -22.99
CA PRO A 322 -13.13 23.19 -22.38
C PRO A 322 -12.01 22.22 -21.98
N ILE A 323 -12.09 21.66 -20.76
CA ILE A 323 -11.13 20.70 -20.19
C ILE A 323 -11.80 19.43 -19.66
N GLY A 324 -11.03 18.35 -19.54
CA GLY A 324 -11.49 17.04 -19.04
C GLY A 324 -11.97 16.10 -20.15
N GLY A 325 -11.94 14.79 -19.88
CA GLY A 325 -12.15 13.74 -20.89
C GLY A 325 -13.47 13.83 -21.66
N ILE A 326 -14.58 14.14 -20.97
CA ILE A 326 -15.88 14.29 -21.65
C ILE A 326 -15.89 15.47 -22.62
N ASN A 327 -15.21 16.57 -22.31
CA ASN A 327 -15.09 17.71 -23.21
C ASN A 327 -14.29 17.37 -24.48
N ARG A 328 -13.18 16.64 -24.31
CA ARG A 328 -12.37 16.13 -25.42
C ARG A 328 -13.18 15.17 -26.32
N ALA A 329 -13.95 14.26 -25.71
CA ALA A 329 -14.84 13.35 -26.43
C ALA A 329 -15.98 14.09 -27.16
N ARG A 330 -16.58 15.09 -26.50
CA ARG A 330 -17.71 15.89 -27.02
C ARG A 330 -17.34 16.61 -28.31
N TRP A 331 -16.15 17.21 -28.39
CA TRP A 331 -15.75 17.97 -29.58
C TRP A 331 -15.71 17.12 -30.86
N ILE A 332 -15.11 15.92 -30.79
CA ILE A 332 -15.00 15.02 -31.95
C ILE A 332 -16.39 14.55 -32.42
N ALA A 333 -17.29 14.31 -31.46
CA ALA A 333 -18.67 13.95 -31.73
C ALA A 333 -19.48 15.07 -32.39
N ASP A 334 -19.45 16.27 -31.79
CA ASP A 334 -20.25 17.42 -32.21
C ASP A 334 -19.78 17.96 -33.56
N ARG A 335 -18.45 18.07 -33.77
CA ARG A 335 -17.86 18.45 -35.07
C ARG A 335 -18.23 17.46 -36.17
N GLY A 336 -18.15 16.16 -35.90
CA GLY A 336 -18.54 15.11 -36.84
C GLY A 336 -20.04 15.13 -37.19
N SER A 337 -20.90 15.42 -36.22
CA SER A 337 -22.34 15.60 -36.44
C SER A 337 -22.65 16.90 -37.22
N ARG A 338 -21.88 17.98 -37.01
CA ARG A 338 -22.10 19.28 -37.65
C ARG A 338 -21.73 19.24 -39.13
N LEU A 339 -20.52 18.77 -39.46
CA LEU A 339 -20.02 18.73 -40.84
C LEU A 339 -21.00 17.99 -41.78
N ARG A 340 -21.54 16.84 -41.35
CA ARG A 340 -22.52 16.07 -42.14
C ARG A 340 -23.90 16.71 -42.28
N ARG A 341 -24.23 17.66 -41.42
CA ARG A 341 -25.54 18.35 -41.41
C ARG A 341 -25.51 19.66 -42.19
N MET A 342 -24.31 20.23 -42.36
CA MET A 342 -24.07 21.53 -42.99
C MET A 342 -23.42 21.42 -44.38
N ASP A 343 -23.01 20.22 -44.82
CA ASP A 343 -22.55 19.97 -46.20
C ASP A 343 -23.72 20.17 -47.20
N PRO A 344 -23.51 20.88 -48.33
CA PRO A 344 -24.49 20.93 -49.40
C PRO A 344 -24.66 19.54 -50.03
N PRO A 345 -25.84 19.21 -50.60
CA PRO A 345 -26.07 17.87 -51.15
C PRO A 345 -25.20 17.66 -52.38
N VAL A 346 -24.09 16.94 -52.22
CA VAL A 346 -23.34 16.40 -53.36
C VAL A 346 -24.18 15.26 -53.96
N GLY A 347 -24.65 15.49 -55.19
CA GLY A 347 -25.17 14.53 -56.18
C GLY A 347 -25.71 13.20 -55.66
N ALA A 348 -27.03 13.02 -55.75
CA ALA A 348 -27.64 11.70 -55.69
C ALA A 348 -26.99 10.77 -56.73
N PRO A 349 -26.47 9.58 -56.36
CA PRO A 349 -26.16 8.55 -57.33
C PRO A 349 -27.46 7.84 -57.75
N PRO A 350 -27.54 7.34 -58.99
CA PRO A 350 -28.77 6.82 -59.55
C PRO A 350 -29.21 5.53 -58.82
N ARG A 351 -30.53 5.33 -58.78
CA ARG A 351 -31.14 4.05 -58.44
C ARG A 351 -30.58 2.96 -59.37
N ASN A 352 -30.12 1.87 -58.75
CA ASN A 352 -29.83 0.53 -59.29
C ASN A 352 -28.33 0.14 -59.29
N ALA A 353 -27.95 -0.66 -58.29
CA ALA A 353 -27.01 -1.77 -58.46
C ALA A 353 -27.24 -2.74 -57.30
N GLY A 354 -27.77 -3.92 -57.62
CA GLY A 354 -28.00 -4.99 -56.66
C GLY A 354 -26.67 -5.59 -56.18
N VAL A 355 -26.65 -6.04 -54.93
CA VAL A 355 -25.68 -7.02 -54.45
C VAL A 355 -26.44 -8.09 -53.68
N GLU A 356 -26.20 -9.31 -54.12
CA GLU A 356 -26.88 -10.57 -53.82
C GLU A 356 -26.74 -11.02 -52.36
N ALA A 357 -27.78 -11.71 -51.89
CA ALA A 357 -27.73 -12.54 -50.69
C ALA A 357 -27.26 -13.95 -51.05
N PRO A 358 -26.42 -14.62 -50.24
CA PRO A 358 -26.11 -16.02 -50.47
C PRO A 358 -27.27 -16.91 -50.03
N SER A 359 -27.56 -17.86 -50.92
CA SER A 359 -28.58 -18.89 -50.86
C SER A 359 -28.28 -19.94 -49.77
N GLY A 360 -29.32 -20.27 -48.99
CA GLY A 360 -29.32 -21.36 -48.02
C GLY A 360 -30.54 -22.25 -48.22
N ARG A 361 -30.30 -23.44 -48.77
CA ARG A 361 -31.20 -24.53 -49.16
C ARG A 361 -32.18 -24.94 -48.04
N ARG A 362 -33.46 -25.16 -48.39
CA ARG A 362 -34.49 -25.79 -47.54
C ARG A 362 -34.34 -27.31 -47.54
N ILE A 363 -34.48 -27.95 -46.37
CA ILE A 363 -34.81 -29.38 -46.18
C ILE A 363 -35.79 -29.49 -44.97
N PRO A 364 -36.77 -30.42 -44.96
CA PRO A 364 -38.12 -30.17 -44.45
C PRO A 364 -38.40 -30.68 -43.03
N LEU A 365 -39.54 -30.22 -42.49
CA LEU A 365 -40.19 -30.63 -41.25
C LEU A 365 -40.49 -32.14 -41.18
N VAL A 366 -40.20 -32.77 -40.04
CA VAL A 366 -40.97 -33.91 -39.50
C VAL A 366 -41.06 -33.80 -37.97
N GLY A 367 -42.30 -33.71 -37.48
CA GLY A 367 -42.79 -34.46 -36.32
C GLY A 367 -42.45 -33.97 -34.90
N GLY A 368 -43.47 -33.41 -34.23
CA GLY A 368 -43.77 -33.78 -32.84
C GLY A 368 -43.26 -32.84 -31.74
N LEU A 369 -44.01 -31.77 -31.47
CA LEU A 369 -44.39 -31.31 -30.12
C LEU A 369 -45.17 -29.98 -30.25
N ALA A 370 -46.37 -30.09 -30.82
CA ALA A 370 -47.38 -29.05 -30.74
C ALA A 370 -48.01 -29.11 -29.34
N GLY A 371 -47.34 -28.49 -28.37
CA GLY A 371 -47.85 -28.29 -27.03
C GLY A 371 -47.00 -27.26 -26.31
N SER A 372 -47.57 -26.07 -26.06
CA SER A 372 -47.09 -25.09 -25.05
C SER A 372 -46.16 -23.93 -25.46
N LEU A 373 -46.27 -23.34 -26.66
CA LEU A 373 -45.64 -22.02 -26.93
C LEU A 373 -46.59 -20.93 -27.47
N ARG A 374 -47.89 -21.06 -27.24
CA ARG A 374 -48.84 -19.93 -27.20
C ARG A 374 -49.08 -19.50 -25.76
N ARG A 375 -48.08 -18.90 -25.09
CA ARG A 375 -48.28 -18.18 -23.80
C ARG A 375 -47.09 -17.33 -23.34
N VAL A 376 -46.46 -16.53 -24.20
CA VAL A 376 -45.53 -15.45 -23.74
C VAL A 376 -45.68 -14.16 -24.56
N ALA A 377 -46.92 -13.72 -24.76
CA ALA A 377 -47.24 -12.36 -25.23
C ALA A 377 -47.89 -11.51 -24.11
N GLY A 378 -47.49 -11.75 -22.87
CA GLY A 378 -48.09 -11.12 -21.70
C GLY A 378 -47.26 -11.37 -20.44
N VAL A 379 -46.02 -10.89 -20.41
CA VAL A 379 -45.29 -10.72 -19.15
C VAL A 379 -45.59 -9.31 -18.68
N SER A 380 -46.61 -9.16 -17.83
CA SER A 380 -46.88 -7.90 -17.14
C SER A 380 -45.69 -7.56 -16.23
N VAL A 381 -45.45 -6.27 -16.01
CA VAL A 381 -44.40 -5.72 -15.13
C VAL A 381 -44.38 -6.45 -13.76
N GLY A 382 -45.52 -6.92 -13.26
CA GLY A 382 -45.63 -7.70 -12.02
C GLY A 382 -44.90 -9.06 -12.00
N ARG A 383 -44.74 -9.74 -13.14
CA ARG A 383 -43.95 -10.99 -13.22
C ARG A 383 -42.45 -10.73 -13.26
N LEU A 384 -42.02 -9.61 -13.87
CA LEU A 384 -40.63 -9.15 -13.81
C LEU A 384 -40.25 -8.67 -12.40
N VAL A 385 -41.17 -8.01 -11.69
CA VAL A 385 -41.01 -7.65 -10.28
C VAL A 385 -40.97 -8.89 -9.38
N ARG A 386 -41.83 -9.90 -9.61
CA ARG A 386 -41.76 -11.18 -8.86
C ARG A 386 -40.48 -11.98 -9.16
N ALA A 387 -40.02 -12.03 -10.41
CA ALA A 387 -38.75 -12.67 -10.76
C ALA A 387 -37.56 -11.89 -10.17
N GLY A 388 -37.63 -10.56 -10.12
CA GLY A 388 -36.65 -9.72 -9.43
C GLY A 388 -36.68 -9.90 -7.91
N ALA A 389 -37.85 -10.06 -7.29
CA ALA A 389 -38.01 -10.32 -5.86
C ALA A 389 -37.56 -11.75 -5.48
N LEU A 390 -37.85 -12.75 -6.30
CA LEU A 390 -37.35 -14.13 -6.14
C LEU A 390 -35.83 -14.19 -6.37
N GLY A 391 -35.31 -13.44 -7.34
CA GLY A 391 -33.87 -13.28 -7.56
C GLY A 391 -33.18 -12.58 -6.39
N ALA A 392 -33.77 -11.51 -5.86
CA ALA A 392 -33.29 -10.85 -4.65
C ALA A 392 -33.36 -11.78 -3.44
N GLY A 393 -34.45 -12.54 -3.26
CA GLY A 393 -34.60 -13.55 -2.22
C GLY A 393 -33.55 -14.66 -2.33
N ALA A 394 -33.26 -15.15 -3.54
CA ALA A 394 -32.20 -16.13 -3.77
C ALA A 394 -30.81 -15.56 -3.47
N VAL A 395 -30.53 -14.29 -3.81
CA VAL A 395 -29.29 -13.62 -3.42
C VAL A 395 -29.19 -13.44 -1.90
N PHE A 396 -30.28 -13.07 -1.22
CA PHE A 396 -30.33 -12.96 0.24
C PHE A 396 -30.10 -14.32 0.92
N LEU A 397 -30.71 -15.39 0.40
CA LEU A 397 -30.48 -16.75 0.88
C LEU A 397 -29.05 -17.22 0.63
N LEU A 398 -28.47 -16.91 -0.53
CA LEU A 398 -27.07 -17.22 -0.85
C LEU A 398 -26.11 -16.47 0.08
N VAL A 399 -26.32 -15.17 0.29
CA VAL A 399 -25.52 -14.35 1.22
C VAL A 399 -25.72 -14.82 2.65
N GLY A 400 -26.93 -15.19 3.05
CA GLY A 400 -27.23 -15.75 4.36
C GLY A 400 -26.55 -17.10 4.58
N ALA A 401 -26.62 -18.01 3.60
CA ALA A 401 -25.94 -19.30 3.63
C ALA A 401 -24.42 -19.15 3.65
N LEU A 402 -23.87 -18.24 2.83
CA LEU A 402 -22.44 -17.94 2.84
C LEU A 402 -22.01 -17.35 4.18
N SER A 403 -22.77 -16.40 4.74
CA SER A 403 -22.50 -15.82 6.06
C SER A 403 -22.53 -16.88 7.16
N LEU A 404 -23.53 -17.78 7.13
CA LEU A 404 -23.63 -18.89 8.07
C LEU A 404 -22.45 -19.87 7.90
N LEU A 405 -22.06 -20.21 6.67
CA LEU A 405 -20.92 -21.08 6.41
C LEU A 405 -19.60 -20.45 6.87
N THR A 406 -19.44 -19.14 6.66
CA THR A 406 -18.26 -18.37 7.11
C THR A 406 -18.22 -18.28 8.64
N MET A 407 -19.39 -18.08 9.28
CA MET A 407 -19.56 -18.12 10.73
C MET A 407 -19.19 -19.50 11.29
N LEU A 408 -19.79 -20.56 10.76
CA LEU A 408 -19.52 -21.94 11.19
C LEU A 408 -18.05 -22.31 10.98
N TYR A 409 -17.45 -21.93 9.86
CA TYR A 409 -16.04 -22.21 9.61
C TYR A 409 -15.12 -21.46 10.57
N SER A 410 -15.30 -20.15 10.74
CA SER A 410 -14.48 -19.33 11.65
C SER A 410 -14.62 -19.76 13.12
N GLN A 411 -15.79 -20.28 13.52
CA GLN A 411 -16.03 -20.78 14.87
C GLN A 411 -15.64 -22.26 15.06
N SER A 412 -15.54 -23.04 13.98
CA SER A 412 -15.15 -24.46 14.07
C SER A 412 -13.73 -24.70 14.55
N GLY A 413 -12.89 -23.65 14.57
CA GLY A 413 -11.47 -23.76 14.93
C GLY A 413 -10.65 -24.65 13.98
N ARG A 414 -11.18 -25.01 12.81
CA ARG A 414 -10.51 -25.88 11.81
C ARG A 414 -9.28 -25.27 11.15
N ALA A 415 -9.14 -23.95 11.24
CA ALA A 415 -8.02 -23.17 10.73
C ALA A 415 -7.10 -22.66 11.85
N MET A 416 -7.32 -23.10 13.09
CA MET A 416 -6.51 -22.73 14.24
C MET A 416 -5.69 -23.94 14.70
N LEU A 417 -4.57 -23.69 15.35
CA LEU A 417 -3.78 -24.74 15.98
C LEU A 417 -4.63 -25.53 16.99
N PRO A 418 -4.31 -26.83 17.21
CA PRO A 418 -4.81 -27.57 18.36
C PRO A 418 -4.50 -26.84 19.67
N ALA A 419 -5.34 -27.04 20.69
CA ALA A 419 -5.06 -26.51 22.01
C ALA A 419 -3.90 -27.28 22.65
N GLU A 420 -2.96 -26.55 23.25
CA GLU A 420 -1.82 -27.09 23.98
C GLU A 420 -1.98 -26.72 25.47
N PRO A 421 -2.71 -27.53 26.26
CA PRO A 421 -2.92 -27.20 27.67
C PRO A 421 -1.60 -27.30 28.44
N THR A 422 -1.33 -26.28 29.25
CA THR A 422 -0.14 -26.22 30.12
C THR A 422 -0.57 -26.18 31.57
N SER A 423 0.25 -26.78 32.44
CA SER A 423 0.01 -26.83 33.89
C SER A 423 0.50 -25.57 34.61
N GLU A 424 1.59 -24.98 34.12
CA GLU A 424 2.19 -23.75 34.63
C GLU A 424 3.06 -23.09 33.55
N VAL A 425 3.32 -21.79 33.73
CA VAL A 425 4.30 -21.03 32.95
C VAL A 425 5.52 -20.76 33.83
N VAL A 426 6.69 -21.13 33.33
CA VAL A 426 7.99 -20.93 33.97
C VAL A 426 8.80 -19.97 33.10
N PHE A 427 9.24 -18.85 33.64
CA PHE A 427 10.15 -17.94 32.93
C PHE A 427 11.57 -18.51 32.96
N ALA A 428 12.24 -18.53 31.81
CA ALA A 428 13.64 -18.93 31.73
C ALA A 428 14.53 -17.95 32.52
N ALA A 429 15.61 -18.45 33.10
CA ALA A 429 16.60 -17.61 33.76
C ALA A 429 17.48 -16.96 32.69
N GLN A 430 17.32 -15.63 32.55
CA GLN A 430 17.89 -14.80 31.48
C GLN A 430 18.37 -13.44 32.01
N GLY A 431 18.96 -13.41 33.21
CA GLY A 431 19.38 -12.17 33.88
C GLY A 431 18.24 -11.36 34.51
N TRP A 432 17.03 -11.39 33.95
CA TRP A 432 15.84 -10.79 34.55
C TRP A 432 15.29 -11.63 35.69
N ALA A 433 14.71 -10.99 36.71
CA ALA A 433 14.08 -11.70 37.81
C ALA A 433 12.90 -12.57 37.34
N ALA A 434 12.60 -13.61 38.12
CA ALA A 434 11.52 -14.54 37.81
C ALA A 434 10.15 -13.87 37.95
N GLY A 435 9.20 -14.22 37.07
CA GLY A 435 7.80 -13.85 37.18
C GLY A 435 7.34 -12.83 36.14
N LEU A 436 6.04 -12.77 35.92
CA LEU A 436 5.43 -11.96 34.86
C LEU A 436 5.62 -10.45 35.10
N GLU A 437 5.41 -9.98 36.33
CA GLU A 437 5.40 -8.56 36.69
C GLU A 437 6.79 -7.94 36.91
N GLU A 438 7.86 -8.66 36.56
CA GLU A 438 9.20 -8.09 36.54
C GLU A 438 9.26 -6.88 35.57
N ALA A 439 9.95 -5.81 35.97
CA ALA A 439 9.88 -4.51 35.32
C ALA A 439 10.46 -4.52 33.90
N ASP A 440 11.64 -5.11 33.68
CA ASP A 440 12.25 -5.18 32.35
C ASP A 440 11.39 -6.02 31.39
N ARG A 441 10.76 -7.09 31.89
CA ARG A 441 9.83 -7.91 31.11
C ARG A 441 8.56 -7.16 30.74
N GLN A 442 7.90 -6.47 31.68
CA GLN A 442 6.71 -5.66 31.36
C GLN A 442 7.05 -4.53 30.38
N LEU A 443 8.20 -3.88 30.57
CA LEU A 443 8.72 -2.86 29.66
C LEU A 443 8.90 -3.43 28.25
N TYR A 444 9.61 -4.56 28.13
CA TYR A 444 9.84 -5.21 26.84
C TYR A 444 8.54 -5.67 26.16
N TYR A 445 7.59 -6.20 26.93
CA TYR A 445 6.34 -6.74 26.38
C TYR A 445 5.38 -5.65 25.91
N TYR A 446 5.25 -4.54 26.64
CA TYR A 446 4.12 -3.63 26.46
C TYR A 446 4.50 -2.16 26.21
N THR A 447 5.79 -1.83 26.06
CA THR A 447 6.20 -0.46 25.68
C THR A 447 6.07 -0.26 24.17
N SER A 448 5.24 0.69 23.74
CA SER A 448 5.04 0.96 22.31
C SER A 448 6.27 1.57 21.65
N GLN A 449 6.62 1.08 20.46
CA GLN A 449 7.60 1.70 19.57
C GLN A 449 7.00 2.75 18.62
N GLY A 450 5.73 3.11 18.78
CA GLY A 450 5.02 4.02 17.87
C GLY A 450 4.60 3.38 16.54
N ALA A 451 4.59 2.04 16.46
CA ALA A 451 4.16 1.30 15.28
C ALA A 451 2.69 0.91 15.38
N GLY A 452 1.81 1.75 14.82
CA GLY A 452 0.36 1.53 14.85
C GLY A 452 -0.10 0.53 13.80
N LEU A 453 -1.06 -0.35 14.15
CA LEU A 453 -1.60 -1.34 13.23
C LEU A 453 -2.58 -0.70 12.23
N ARG A 454 -2.04 0.03 11.24
CA ARG A 454 -2.77 0.63 10.10
C ARG A 454 -4.01 1.45 10.51
N GLY A 455 -3.89 2.21 11.60
CA GLY A 455 -4.94 3.07 12.15
C GLY A 455 -6.05 2.32 12.91
N MET A 456 -5.84 1.05 13.24
CA MET A 456 -6.73 0.31 14.14
C MET A 456 -6.64 0.91 15.55
N ARG A 457 -7.76 1.39 16.09
CA ARG A 457 -7.80 1.92 17.46
C ARG A 457 -7.75 0.79 18.47
N TYR A 458 -7.13 1.06 19.62
CA TYR A 458 -7.02 0.08 20.71
C TYR A 458 -8.41 -0.38 21.18
N SER A 459 -9.29 0.57 21.51
CA SER A 459 -10.66 0.29 21.97
C SER A 459 -11.48 -0.52 20.95
N TRP A 460 -11.25 -0.31 19.66
CA TRP A 460 -11.94 -1.05 18.62
C TRP A 460 -11.51 -2.52 18.62
N PHE A 461 -10.22 -2.79 18.78
CA PHE A 461 -9.69 -4.15 18.77
C PHE A 461 -10.18 -4.95 19.98
N VAL A 462 -10.14 -4.32 21.16
CA VAL A 462 -10.64 -4.90 22.41
C VAL A 462 -12.13 -5.26 22.32
N HIS A 463 -12.95 -4.43 21.69
CA HIS A 463 -14.41 -4.65 21.59
C HIS A 463 -14.88 -5.33 20.31
N LEU A 464 -13.97 -5.62 19.37
CA LEU A 464 -14.32 -6.28 18.13
C LEU A 464 -14.85 -7.68 18.42
N GLU A 465 -15.92 -8.07 17.75
CA GLU A 465 -16.48 -9.41 17.85
C GLU A 465 -16.09 -10.24 16.62
N VAL A 466 -15.93 -11.55 16.78
CA VAL A 466 -15.63 -12.48 15.68
C VAL A 466 -16.66 -12.42 14.54
N PRO A 467 -16.30 -12.88 13.34
CA PRO A 467 -17.16 -12.71 12.18
C PRO A 467 -18.54 -13.36 12.39
N TRP A 468 -19.61 -12.56 12.23
CA TRP A 468 -21.02 -12.97 12.41
C TRP A 468 -21.39 -13.58 13.78
N GLY A 469 -20.46 -13.62 14.75
CA GLY A 469 -20.69 -14.08 16.12
C GLY A 469 -20.69 -12.95 17.15
N ARG A 470 -20.76 -13.32 18.43
CA ARG A 470 -20.76 -12.40 19.59
C ARG A 470 -19.52 -12.50 20.47
N ALA A 471 -18.70 -13.55 20.31
CA ALA A 471 -17.47 -13.70 21.09
C ALA A 471 -16.47 -12.59 20.73
N ARG A 472 -15.74 -12.09 21.73
CA ARG A 472 -14.68 -11.08 21.55
C ARG A 472 -13.60 -11.64 20.64
N PHE A 473 -13.17 -10.90 19.62
CA PHE A 473 -12.12 -11.30 18.68
C PHE A 473 -10.82 -11.63 19.43
N ALA A 474 -10.40 -10.71 20.31
CA ALA A 474 -9.25 -10.80 21.21
C ALA A 474 -9.47 -11.67 22.46
N GLU A 475 -10.24 -12.74 22.35
CA GLU A 475 -10.38 -13.71 23.44
C GLU A 475 -9.08 -14.52 23.61
N PRO A 476 -8.52 -14.63 24.85
CA PRO A 476 -7.20 -15.24 25.09
C PRO A 476 -7.04 -16.64 24.48
N GLU A 477 -8.03 -17.51 24.65
CA GLU A 477 -7.95 -18.88 24.15
C GLU A 477 -7.88 -18.93 22.61
N ARG A 478 -8.58 -18.03 21.92
CA ARG A 478 -8.50 -17.95 20.46
C ARG A 478 -7.14 -17.45 20.01
N MET A 479 -6.61 -16.44 20.69
CA MET A 479 -5.28 -15.89 20.39
C MET A 479 -4.19 -16.96 20.57
N ARG A 480 -4.25 -17.77 21.63
CA ARG A 480 -3.34 -18.91 21.82
C ARG A 480 -3.40 -19.91 20.68
N ARG A 481 -4.60 -20.21 20.19
CA ARG A 481 -4.81 -21.10 19.05
C ARG A 481 -4.39 -20.52 17.69
N TRP A 482 -4.09 -19.23 17.60
CA TRP A 482 -3.38 -18.61 16.47
C TRP A 482 -1.86 -18.52 16.69
N GLY A 483 -1.36 -19.10 17.78
CA GLY A 483 0.06 -19.14 18.11
C GLY A 483 0.56 -17.96 18.95
N PHE A 484 -0.30 -17.01 19.32
CA PHE A 484 0.08 -15.90 20.20
C PHE A 484 0.23 -16.35 21.65
N LEU A 485 1.12 -15.68 22.38
CA LEU A 485 1.25 -15.83 23.83
C LEU A 485 0.31 -14.84 24.51
N VAL A 486 -0.48 -15.29 25.47
CA VAL A 486 -1.42 -14.44 26.22
C VAL A 486 -1.29 -14.73 27.70
N ASP A 487 -0.82 -13.73 28.43
CA ASP A 487 -0.62 -13.77 29.87
C ASP A 487 -1.89 -13.37 30.63
N PRO A 488 -1.93 -13.62 31.97
CA PRO A 488 -2.91 -13.00 32.85
C PRO A 488 -2.91 -11.46 32.76
N GLU A 489 -3.92 -10.86 33.37
CA GLU A 489 -4.05 -9.40 33.47
C GLU A 489 -2.89 -8.81 34.28
N THR A 490 -2.31 -7.72 33.78
CA THR A 490 -1.30 -6.90 34.47
C THR A 490 -1.66 -5.42 34.33
N GLU A 491 -1.01 -4.54 35.10
CA GLU A 491 -1.20 -3.09 34.98
C GLU A 491 -0.93 -2.59 33.54
N ALA A 492 0.10 -3.13 32.88
CA ALA A 492 0.46 -2.78 31.51
C ALA A 492 -0.43 -3.45 30.44
N ASN A 493 -1.17 -4.51 30.79
CA ASN A 493 -2.05 -5.25 29.86
C ASN A 493 -3.39 -5.65 30.51
N PRO A 494 -4.24 -4.66 30.83
CA PRO A 494 -5.52 -4.91 31.52
C PRO A 494 -6.51 -5.74 30.67
N ASP A 495 -6.41 -5.68 29.34
CA ASP A 495 -7.35 -6.35 28.43
C ASP A 495 -6.97 -7.81 28.08
N ARG A 496 -5.81 -8.28 28.57
CA ARG A 496 -5.21 -9.58 28.26
C ARG A 496 -5.01 -9.77 26.75
N LEU A 497 -4.43 -8.76 26.11
CA LEU A 497 -3.98 -8.85 24.72
C LEU A 497 -2.73 -9.73 24.63
N PRO A 498 -2.37 -10.23 23.42
CA PRO A 498 -1.13 -10.96 23.25
C PRO A 498 0.11 -10.19 23.71
N VAL A 499 1.15 -10.91 24.12
CA VAL A 499 2.49 -10.34 24.32
C VAL A 499 2.90 -9.56 23.07
N GLY A 500 3.35 -8.32 23.26
CA GLY A 500 3.70 -7.39 22.18
C GLY A 500 2.56 -6.61 21.57
N PHE A 501 1.31 -6.78 22.03
CA PHE A 501 0.20 -5.91 21.65
C PHE A 501 0.00 -4.86 22.74
N THR A 502 0.13 -3.60 22.37
CA THR A 502 0.01 -2.45 23.27
C THR A 502 -0.75 -1.30 22.60
N HIS A 503 -0.67 -0.10 23.14
CA HIS A 503 -1.21 1.12 22.58
C HIS A 503 -0.21 2.28 22.65
N HIS A 504 -0.42 3.28 21.81
CA HIS A 504 0.13 4.62 22.00
C HIS A 504 -0.87 5.65 21.49
N PHE A 505 -0.74 6.86 22.03
CA PHE A 505 -1.56 7.98 21.62
C PHE A 505 -1.07 8.52 20.27
N ASP A 506 -1.91 8.40 19.24
CA ASP A 506 -1.67 9.00 17.94
C ASP A 506 -2.15 10.46 17.96
N ARG A 507 -1.23 11.42 17.78
CA ARG A 507 -1.56 12.86 17.84
C ARG A 507 -2.36 13.35 16.64
N GLU A 508 -2.26 12.69 15.48
CA GLU A 508 -3.02 13.07 14.28
C GLU A 508 -4.48 12.60 14.39
N LEU A 509 -4.69 11.42 14.98
CA LEU A 509 -6.02 10.86 15.22
C LEU A 509 -6.62 11.34 16.55
N ASN A 510 -5.79 11.84 17.47
CA ASN A 510 -6.16 12.21 18.84
C ASN A 510 -6.84 11.05 19.60
N GLU A 511 -6.33 9.83 19.41
CA GLU A 511 -6.88 8.58 19.97
C GLU A 511 -5.77 7.56 20.26
N GLU A 512 -6.06 6.60 21.14
CA GLU A 512 -5.21 5.44 21.39
C GLU A 512 -5.29 4.45 20.23
N VAL A 513 -4.17 4.23 19.55
CA VAL A 513 -4.04 3.25 18.46
C VAL A 513 -3.43 1.96 18.95
N LEU A 514 -3.93 0.84 18.43
CA LEU A 514 -3.34 -0.47 18.69
C LEU A 514 -1.94 -0.50 18.07
N SER A 515 -0.96 -0.86 18.87
CA SER A 515 0.44 -0.91 18.48
C SER A 515 1.04 -2.29 18.69
N ILE A 516 2.00 -2.64 17.85
CA ILE A 516 2.77 -3.89 17.95
C ILE A 516 4.20 -3.53 18.35
N THR A 517 4.76 -4.30 19.29
CA THR A 517 6.14 -4.15 19.78
C THR A 517 7.01 -5.31 19.32
N CYS A 518 8.35 -5.16 19.42
CA CYS A 518 9.31 -6.21 19.08
C CYS A 518 8.98 -7.56 19.74
N SER A 519 8.47 -7.54 20.97
CA SER A 519 8.17 -8.74 21.76
C SER A 519 7.09 -9.64 21.16
N ALA A 520 6.24 -9.12 20.25
CA ALA A 520 5.24 -9.94 19.56
C ALA A 520 5.91 -11.04 18.73
N CYS A 521 6.99 -10.70 18.03
CA CYS A 521 7.79 -11.62 17.22
C CYS A 521 8.93 -12.27 18.01
N HIS A 522 9.51 -11.52 18.96
CA HIS A 522 10.73 -11.87 19.67
C HIS A 522 10.48 -12.37 21.10
N THR A 523 9.33 -13.01 21.35
CA THR A 523 9.08 -13.74 22.61
C THR A 523 8.57 -15.14 22.31
N GLY A 524 9.27 -16.15 22.78
CA GLY A 524 8.97 -17.55 22.49
C GLY A 524 8.46 -18.33 23.70
N GLU A 525 7.89 -19.51 23.44
CA GLU A 525 7.50 -20.45 24.50
C GLU A 525 7.70 -21.88 24.01
N LEU A 526 8.27 -22.73 24.86
CA LEU A 526 8.53 -24.14 24.60
C LEU A 526 7.85 -25.02 25.66
N HIS A 527 7.26 -26.13 25.25
CA HIS A 527 6.49 -27.01 26.13
C HIS A 527 7.26 -28.29 26.44
N PHE A 528 7.57 -28.46 27.72
CA PHE A 528 8.25 -29.63 28.24
C PHE A 528 7.24 -30.52 28.96
N THR A 529 7.09 -31.76 28.52
CA THR A 529 6.18 -32.72 29.15
C THR A 529 6.97 -33.78 29.89
N HIS A 530 6.76 -33.86 31.20
CA HIS A 530 7.39 -34.84 32.09
C HIS A 530 6.31 -35.41 33.02
N GLU A 531 6.26 -36.74 33.16
CA GLU A 531 5.27 -37.45 34.01
C GLU A 531 3.81 -37.01 33.78
N GLY A 532 3.44 -36.73 32.53
CA GLY A 532 2.09 -36.28 32.16
C GLY A 532 1.76 -34.82 32.51
N ARG A 533 2.71 -34.05 33.04
CA ARG A 533 2.58 -32.60 33.26
C ARG A 533 3.35 -31.82 32.21
N THR A 534 2.67 -30.93 31.52
CA THR A 534 3.27 -30.03 30.52
C THR A 534 3.54 -28.67 31.14
N ARG A 535 4.80 -28.23 31.14
CA ARG A 535 5.24 -26.92 31.60
C ARG A 535 5.58 -26.06 30.38
N ALA A 536 5.03 -24.84 30.33
CA ALA A 536 5.40 -23.84 29.34
C ALA A 536 6.62 -23.07 29.85
N VAL A 537 7.75 -23.16 29.16
CA VAL A 537 8.92 -22.34 29.44
C VAL A 537 8.88 -21.11 28.54
N ARG A 538 8.73 -19.93 29.14
CA ARG A 538 8.76 -18.64 28.45
C ARG A 538 10.21 -18.22 28.19
N ILE A 539 10.50 -17.86 26.94
CA ILE A 539 11.81 -17.42 26.47
C ILE A 539 11.70 -15.96 26.04
N ASP A 540 12.18 -15.06 26.90
CA ASP A 540 12.24 -13.64 26.60
C ASP A 540 13.32 -13.39 25.53
N GLY A 541 13.01 -12.56 24.53
CA GLY A 541 13.89 -12.38 23.37
C GLY A 541 14.01 -13.60 22.45
N GLY A 542 13.17 -14.63 22.61
CA GLY A 542 13.14 -15.85 21.81
C GLY A 542 12.26 -15.77 20.55
N GLN A 543 11.98 -16.91 19.93
CA GLN A 543 11.17 -16.96 18.70
C GLN A 543 9.68 -17.21 19.00
N ALA A 544 8.81 -16.28 18.61
CA ALA A 544 7.36 -16.47 18.71
C ALA A 544 6.85 -17.53 17.73
N MET A 545 5.82 -18.30 18.09
CA MET A 545 5.21 -19.35 17.26
C MET A 545 3.84 -18.96 16.69
N HIS A 546 3.65 -17.70 16.29
CA HIS A 546 2.42 -17.25 15.62
C HIS A 546 2.61 -17.13 14.10
N ALA A 547 1.49 -17.15 13.36
CA ALA A 547 1.44 -16.92 11.92
C ALA A 547 0.72 -15.59 11.61
N PHE A 548 1.24 -14.48 12.15
CA PHE A 548 0.59 -13.16 12.13
C PHE A 548 0.26 -12.67 10.70
N THR A 549 1.09 -13.02 9.73
CA THR A 549 1.02 -12.55 8.33
C THR A 549 0.39 -13.56 7.36
N ASP A 550 -0.06 -14.73 7.85
CA ASP A 550 -0.62 -15.78 7.00
C ASP A 550 -2.04 -15.41 6.49
N ALA A 551 -2.17 -15.34 5.17
CA ALA A 551 -3.41 -14.95 4.48
C ALA A 551 -4.44 -16.09 4.33
N SER A 552 -4.17 -17.29 4.84
CA SER A 552 -5.08 -18.43 4.72
C SER A 552 -6.35 -18.21 5.55
N PHE A 553 -7.49 -18.56 4.96
CA PHE A 553 -8.79 -18.32 5.58
C PHE A 553 -8.91 -18.99 6.97
N GLY A 554 -9.32 -18.21 7.97
CA GLY A 554 -9.48 -18.64 9.36
C GLY A 554 -8.25 -18.42 10.27
N ASN A 555 -7.11 -17.97 9.73
CA ASN A 555 -6.02 -17.40 10.51
C ASN A 555 -6.38 -16.00 11.04
N PHE A 556 -5.51 -15.44 11.89
CA PHE A 556 -5.70 -14.16 12.57
C PHE A 556 -6.10 -13.02 11.62
N LEU A 557 -5.27 -12.70 10.62
CA LEU A 557 -5.47 -11.52 9.77
C LEU A 557 -6.76 -11.63 8.91
N PRO A 558 -7.02 -12.72 8.16
CA PRO A 558 -8.30 -12.87 7.45
C PRO A 558 -9.53 -12.85 8.36
N THR A 559 -9.41 -13.35 9.60
CA THR A 559 -10.48 -13.30 10.60
C THR A 559 -10.70 -11.87 11.12
N LEU A 560 -9.63 -11.09 11.31
CA LEU A 560 -9.72 -9.66 11.64
C LEU A 560 -10.48 -8.90 10.53
N LEU A 561 -10.10 -9.12 9.27
CA LEU A 561 -10.76 -8.50 8.11
C LEU A 561 -12.24 -8.84 8.03
N THR A 562 -12.59 -10.11 8.14
CA THR A 562 -13.99 -10.55 8.12
C THR A 562 -14.77 -10.08 9.35
N SER A 563 -14.11 -9.91 10.50
CA SER A 563 -14.71 -9.32 11.71
C SER A 563 -15.06 -7.86 11.49
N LEU A 564 -14.17 -7.08 10.88
CA LEU A 564 -14.41 -5.69 10.49
C LEU A 564 -15.54 -5.59 9.44
N VAL A 565 -15.52 -6.42 8.39
CA VAL A 565 -16.60 -6.47 7.38
C VAL A 565 -17.94 -6.76 8.03
N SER A 566 -18.02 -7.80 8.87
CA SER A 566 -19.27 -8.16 9.53
C SER A 566 -19.74 -7.07 10.49
N THR A 567 -18.83 -6.35 11.14
CA THR A 567 -19.15 -5.23 12.04
C THR A 567 -19.70 -4.03 11.27
N VAL A 568 -19.08 -3.65 10.15
CA VAL A 568 -19.53 -2.50 9.34
C VAL A 568 -20.85 -2.79 8.60
N THR A 569 -21.11 -4.04 8.21
CA THR A 569 -22.27 -4.40 7.38
C THR A 569 -23.49 -4.87 8.17
N ASN A 570 -23.32 -5.34 9.41
CA ASN A 570 -24.43 -5.76 10.27
C ASN A 570 -24.81 -4.63 11.24
N PRO A 571 -25.99 -3.99 11.09
CA PRO A 571 -26.37 -2.84 11.90
C PRO A 571 -26.55 -3.18 13.39
N VAL A 572 -27.00 -4.40 13.72
CA VAL A 572 -27.20 -4.85 15.11
C VAL A 572 -25.86 -5.12 15.79
N LYS A 573 -24.91 -5.69 15.05
CA LYS A 573 -23.53 -5.89 15.52
C LYS A 573 -22.82 -4.55 15.70
N PHE A 574 -22.94 -3.67 14.72
CA PHE A 574 -22.37 -2.32 14.80
C PHE A 574 -22.91 -1.55 15.99
N ASP A 575 -24.20 -1.68 16.31
CA ASP A 575 -24.79 -0.99 17.46
C ASP A 575 -24.15 -1.41 18.79
N ARG A 576 -23.95 -2.72 19.00
CA ARG A 576 -23.25 -3.22 20.20
C ARG A 576 -21.80 -2.75 20.24
N PHE A 577 -21.11 -2.82 19.10
CA PHE A 577 -19.74 -2.33 18.97
C PHE A 577 -19.65 -0.84 19.31
N ALA A 578 -20.52 -0.01 18.74
CA ALA A 578 -20.55 1.42 18.96
C ALA A 578 -20.85 1.81 20.41
N ARG A 579 -21.77 1.10 21.09
CA ARG A 579 -22.05 1.34 22.52
C ARG A 579 -20.84 1.06 23.41
N ARG A 580 -20.08 0.01 23.12
CA ARG A 580 -18.87 -0.34 23.90
C ARG A 580 -17.73 0.65 23.64
N VAL A 581 -17.55 1.07 22.38
CA VAL A 581 -16.46 1.97 21.99
C VAL A 581 -16.71 3.41 22.40
N LEU A 582 -17.94 3.92 22.23
CA LEU A 582 -18.24 5.34 22.48
C LEU A 582 -18.65 5.64 23.92
N GLY A 583 -19.10 4.63 24.68
CA GLY A 583 -19.65 4.84 26.02
C GLY A 583 -20.73 5.91 26.03
N ASP A 584 -20.50 6.97 26.80
CA ASP A 584 -21.41 8.12 26.95
C ASP A 584 -21.57 8.96 25.66
N GLY A 585 -20.65 8.84 24.69
CA GLY A 585 -20.74 9.51 23.39
C GLY A 585 -21.69 8.83 22.38
N TYR A 586 -22.40 7.78 22.79
CA TYR A 586 -23.45 7.13 22.00
C TYR A 586 -24.83 7.72 22.34
N PRO A 587 -25.69 8.04 21.35
CA PRO A 587 -25.58 7.67 19.93
C PRO A 587 -24.90 8.71 19.01
N GLU A 588 -24.50 9.88 19.51
CA GLU A 588 -24.02 11.02 18.72
C GLU A 588 -22.83 10.65 17.83
N GLY A 589 -21.81 9.98 18.39
CA GLY A 589 -20.59 9.56 17.68
C GLY A 589 -20.77 8.37 16.73
N ARG A 590 -21.93 7.70 16.73
CA ARG A 590 -22.15 6.41 16.03
C ARG A 590 -21.90 6.50 14.52
N ARG A 591 -22.28 7.62 13.90
CA ARG A 591 -22.11 7.81 12.44
C ARG A 591 -20.66 8.04 12.06
N GLU A 592 -19.92 8.80 12.89
CA GLU A 592 -18.49 9.03 12.69
C GLU A 592 -17.71 7.74 12.84
N LEU A 593 -17.91 7.01 13.94
CA LEU A 593 -17.30 5.71 14.17
C LEU A 593 -17.53 4.75 13.00
N HIS A 594 -18.74 4.73 12.43
CA HIS A 594 -19.05 3.87 11.27
C HIS A 594 -18.23 4.25 10.04
N ARG A 595 -18.01 5.56 9.84
CA ARG A 595 -17.20 6.10 8.75
C ARG A 595 -15.74 5.73 8.90
N GLU A 596 -15.19 5.90 10.11
CA GLU A 596 -13.77 5.64 10.38
C GLU A 596 -13.43 4.15 10.35
N VAL A 597 -14.25 3.29 10.98
CA VAL A 597 -14.06 1.83 10.91
C VAL A 597 -14.15 1.35 9.45
N ARG A 598 -15.04 1.93 8.65
CA ARG A 598 -15.09 1.65 7.19
C ARG A 598 -13.82 2.14 6.48
N GLY A 599 -13.24 3.26 6.92
CA GLY A 599 -11.97 3.78 6.43
C GLY A 599 -10.82 2.80 6.65
N VAL A 600 -10.64 2.34 7.90
CA VAL A 600 -9.63 1.34 8.29
C VAL A 600 -9.85 0.03 7.55
N LEU A 601 -11.09 -0.46 7.46
CA LEU A 601 -11.43 -1.63 6.63
C LEU A 601 -11.02 -1.43 5.17
N GLY A 602 -11.21 -0.24 4.61
CA GLY A 602 -10.78 0.10 3.25
C GLY A 602 -9.28 0.02 3.06
N THR A 603 -8.49 0.49 4.03
CA THR A 603 -7.03 0.39 4.05
C THR A 603 -6.59 -1.07 4.00
N PHE A 604 -7.10 -1.89 4.93
CA PHE A 604 -6.77 -3.31 4.97
C PHE A 604 -7.17 -4.07 3.70
N LEU A 605 -8.35 -3.80 3.13
CA LEU A 605 -8.78 -4.42 1.87
C LEU A 605 -7.92 -4.00 0.69
N GLY A 606 -7.41 -2.77 0.68
CA GLY A 606 -6.46 -2.28 -0.33
C GLY A 606 -5.14 -3.05 -0.28
N ILE A 607 -4.57 -3.21 0.92
CA ILE A 607 -3.35 -3.99 1.16
C ILE A 607 -3.56 -5.43 0.70
N ALA A 608 -4.58 -6.12 1.22
CA ALA A 608 -4.88 -7.50 0.85
C ALA A 608 -5.07 -7.69 -0.66
N TRP A 609 -5.61 -6.69 -1.36
CA TRP A 609 -5.76 -6.72 -2.82
C TRP A 609 -4.42 -6.56 -3.55
N ASN A 610 -3.56 -5.65 -3.09
CA ASN A 610 -2.25 -5.39 -3.67
C ASN A 610 -1.28 -6.56 -3.44
N GLU A 611 -1.33 -7.17 -2.27
CA GLU A 611 -0.40 -8.25 -1.84
C GLU A 611 -0.77 -9.65 -2.33
N ARG A 612 -1.97 -9.86 -2.89
CA ARG A 612 -2.54 -11.20 -3.19
C ARG A 612 -1.66 -12.16 -4.02
N LYS A 613 -0.62 -11.66 -4.67
CA LYS A 613 0.32 -12.41 -5.53
C LYS A 613 1.79 -12.14 -5.20
N LEU A 614 2.07 -11.35 -4.17
CA LEU A 614 3.44 -10.96 -3.83
C LEU A 614 4.14 -12.01 -2.97
N TYR A 615 3.39 -12.82 -2.23
CA TYR A 615 3.93 -13.82 -1.30
C TYR A 615 3.59 -15.25 -1.74
N PRO A 616 4.33 -15.83 -2.72
CA PRO A 616 4.05 -17.17 -3.24
C PRO A 616 4.42 -18.28 -2.25
N THR A 617 5.44 -18.07 -1.43
CA THR A 617 5.83 -19.01 -0.37
C THR A 617 5.04 -18.67 0.89
N ARG A 618 4.29 -19.65 1.39
CA ARG A 618 3.52 -19.47 2.63
C ARG A 618 4.46 -19.37 3.83
N GLU A 619 4.41 -18.24 4.52
CA GLU A 619 5.26 -17.97 5.68
C GLU A 619 4.96 -18.94 6.84
N GLY A 620 3.70 -19.18 7.20
CA GLY A 620 3.39 -20.13 8.28
C GLY A 620 3.76 -19.59 9.66
N TYR A 621 4.08 -20.48 10.60
CA TYR A 621 4.28 -20.15 12.01
C TYR A 621 5.76 -19.88 12.34
N GLY A 622 6.03 -18.82 13.09
CA GLY A 622 7.36 -18.47 13.61
C GLY A 622 8.33 -17.83 12.64
N ARG A 623 7.83 -17.45 11.46
CA ARG A 623 8.62 -16.84 10.40
C ARG A 623 7.78 -15.89 9.56
N THR A 624 8.45 -14.94 8.92
CA THR A 624 7.88 -14.01 7.95
C THR A 624 8.97 -13.54 6.99
N ASP A 625 8.60 -13.18 5.76
CA ASP A 625 9.52 -12.50 4.84
C ASP A 625 9.65 -11.03 5.25
N ALA A 626 10.35 -10.80 6.37
CA ALA A 626 10.42 -9.51 7.03
C ALA A 626 10.97 -8.43 6.09
N LEU A 627 12.06 -8.72 5.38
CA LEU A 627 12.71 -7.75 4.50
C LEU A 627 11.85 -7.39 3.30
N ALA A 628 11.21 -8.36 2.62
CA ALA A 628 10.31 -8.05 1.52
C ALA A 628 9.04 -7.34 1.99
N ARG A 629 8.51 -7.66 3.17
CA ARG A 629 7.37 -6.95 3.78
C ARG A 629 7.70 -5.52 4.14
N ILE A 630 8.85 -5.28 4.77
CA ILE A 630 9.35 -3.93 5.05
C ILE A 630 9.49 -3.17 3.72
N ALA A 631 10.17 -3.73 2.72
CA ALA A 631 10.37 -3.09 1.43
C ALA A 631 9.07 -2.77 0.70
N ASN A 632 8.11 -3.71 0.65
CA ASN A 632 6.81 -3.49 0.03
C ASN A 632 5.98 -2.45 0.79
N THR A 633 6.01 -2.45 2.12
CA THR A 633 5.32 -1.46 2.95
C THR A 633 5.91 -0.06 2.73
N VAL A 634 7.23 0.07 2.85
CA VAL A 634 7.96 1.34 2.77
C VAL A 634 7.94 1.90 1.35
N PHE A 635 8.39 1.13 0.36
CA PHE A 635 8.60 1.63 -1.00
C PHE A 635 7.40 1.40 -1.92
N GLY A 636 6.64 0.33 -1.70
CA GLY A 636 5.49 -0.03 -2.53
C GLY A 636 4.22 0.70 -2.13
N GLU A 637 3.82 0.59 -0.86
CA GLU A 637 2.55 1.12 -0.37
C GLU A 637 2.63 2.60 -0.03
N ASN A 638 3.66 3.00 0.70
CA ASN A 638 3.80 4.36 1.24
C ASN A 638 4.55 5.31 0.30
N LEU A 639 5.03 4.83 -0.85
CA LEU A 639 5.80 5.64 -1.81
C LEU A 639 5.33 5.47 -3.27
N ASP A 640 5.50 4.28 -3.86
CA ASP A 640 5.09 3.99 -5.24
C ASP A 640 4.83 2.51 -5.48
N HIS A 641 3.61 2.15 -5.91
CA HIS A 641 3.23 0.76 -6.19
C HIS A 641 4.13 0.05 -7.22
N ARG A 642 4.90 0.78 -8.05
CA ARG A 642 5.88 0.20 -8.97
C ARG A 642 7.06 -0.48 -8.26
N ASN A 643 7.30 -0.15 -6.99
CA ASN A 643 8.33 -0.77 -6.16
C ASN A 643 7.87 -2.07 -5.50
N LEU A 644 6.61 -2.51 -5.69
CA LEU A 644 6.15 -3.78 -5.14
C LEU A 644 6.92 -4.96 -5.75
N GLY A 645 7.59 -5.72 -4.89
CA GLY A 645 8.37 -6.91 -5.24
C GLY A 645 7.76 -8.21 -4.71
N ILE A 646 8.25 -9.33 -5.24
CA ILE A 646 7.90 -10.66 -4.74
C ILE A 646 8.65 -10.92 -3.43
N GLY A 647 7.93 -11.30 -2.38
CA GLY A 647 8.48 -11.83 -1.13
C GLY A 647 8.38 -13.36 -1.11
N ASN A 648 9.47 -14.04 -1.49
CA ASN A 648 9.57 -15.50 -1.56
C ASN A 648 10.66 -16.06 -0.63
N ALA A 649 11.05 -15.33 0.40
CA ALA A 649 12.13 -15.71 1.31
C ALA A 649 11.76 -15.51 2.80
N PRO A 650 10.80 -16.29 3.34
CA PRO A 650 10.45 -16.19 4.75
C PRO A 650 11.64 -16.55 5.66
N VAL A 651 11.88 -15.71 6.66
CA VAL A 651 12.91 -15.94 7.69
C VAL A 651 12.30 -16.08 9.06
N ASN A 652 12.94 -16.89 9.90
CA ASN A 652 12.61 -17.08 11.30
C ASN A 652 12.74 -15.78 12.10
N TYR A 653 12.12 -15.69 13.26
CA TYR A 653 12.36 -14.56 14.17
C TYR A 653 13.66 -14.82 14.95
N PRO A 654 14.76 -14.07 14.71
CA PRO A 654 16.03 -14.34 15.36
C PRO A 654 15.97 -14.01 16.86
N PRO A 655 16.73 -14.72 17.72
CA PRO A 655 16.81 -14.36 19.13
C PRO A 655 17.57 -13.05 19.35
N VAL A 656 17.11 -12.26 20.33
CA VAL A 656 17.60 -10.89 20.58
C VAL A 656 18.46 -10.73 21.84
N TRP A 657 18.74 -11.81 22.58
CA TRP A 657 19.79 -11.77 23.62
C TRP A 657 21.19 -11.64 23.01
N ASN A 658 22.10 -11.03 23.76
CA ASN A 658 23.50 -10.72 23.38
C ASN A 658 23.68 -9.84 22.13
N ILE A 659 22.63 -9.32 21.51
CA ILE A 659 22.76 -8.51 20.28
C ILE A 659 23.59 -7.25 20.47
N TRP A 660 23.63 -6.71 21.69
CA TRP A 660 24.43 -5.53 22.06
C TRP A 660 25.94 -5.81 22.08
N LYS A 661 26.34 -7.09 22.14
CA LYS A 661 27.74 -7.52 22.05
C LYS A 661 28.18 -7.68 20.59
N PHE A 662 27.28 -7.93 19.65
CA PHE A 662 27.63 -8.15 18.24
C PHE A 662 27.96 -6.83 17.53
N ASP A 663 28.96 -6.85 16.64
CA ASP A 663 29.25 -5.74 15.73
C ASP A 663 28.20 -5.59 14.62
N TRP A 664 27.61 -6.70 14.15
CA TRP A 664 26.49 -6.72 13.20
C TRP A 664 25.34 -7.65 13.60
N VAL A 665 24.12 -7.23 13.24
CA VAL A 665 22.88 -7.96 13.53
C VAL A 665 22.02 -8.19 12.28
N GLN A 666 20.85 -8.82 12.45
CA GLN A 666 20.05 -9.46 11.40
C GLN A 666 20.75 -10.68 10.77
N TYR A 667 20.02 -11.52 10.03
CA TYR A 667 20.58 -12.75 9.46
C TYR A 667 21.70 -12.47 8.45
N ASN A 668 21.60 -11.36 7.74
CA ASN A 668 22.50 -10.91 6.68
C ASN A 668 23.55 -9.89 7.15
N ALA A 669 23.71 -9.70 8.47
CA ALA A 669 24.65 -8.73 9.05
C ALA A 669 24.50 -7.31 8.45
N SER A 670 23.27 -6.86 8.19
CA SER A 670 23.00 -5.67 7.38
C SER A 670 23.06 -4.34 8.15
N VAL A 671 22.99 -4.40 9.49
CA VAL A 671 22.95 -3.22 10.37
C VAL A 671 23.76 -3.47 11.63
N SER A 672 24.55 -2.48 12.03
CA SER A 672 25.39 -2.49 13.23
C SER A 672 24.80 -1.63 14.35
N GLN A 673 24.26 -0.46 14.01
CA GLN A 673 23.76 0.51 14.99
C GLN A 673 22.36 0.14 15.53
N PRO A 674 22.18 0.01 16.87
CA PRO A 674 20.89 -0.29 17.50
C PRO A 674 19.70 0.59 17.09
N MET A 675 19.84 1.93 17.11
CA MET A 675 18.70 2.80 16.80
C MET A 675 18.30 2.73 15.33
N ALA A 676 19.26 2.63 14.41
CA ALA A 676 18.99 2.39 12.98
C ALA A 676 18.21 1.09 12.76
N ARG A 677 18.59 0.00 13.46
CA ARG A 677 17.85 -1.27 13.44
C ARG A 677 16.42 -1.10 13.92
N ASN A 678 16.23 -0.45 15.07
CA ASN A 678 14.93 -0.27 15.71
C ASN A 678 13.97 0.57 14.84
N ILE A 679 14.46 1.66 14.22
CA ILE A 679 13.66 2.46 13.28
C ILE A 679 13.34 1.65 12.01
N GLY A 680 14.31 0.90 11.48
CA GLY A 680 14.13 0.02 10.33
C GLY A 680 13.00 -0.99 10.53
N GLU A 681 12.97 -1.63 11.71
CA GLU A 681 11.92 -2.58 12.10
C GLU A 681 10.57 -1.88 12.31
N ALA A 682 10.53 -0.76 13.06
CA ALA A 682 9.31 0.00 13.29
C ALA A 682 8.61 0.43 11.99
N MET A 683 9.37 0.82 10.96
CA MET A 683 8.83 1.15 9.63
C MET A 683 8.10 -0.04 8.96
N GLY A 684 8.54 -1.26 9.23
CA GLY A 684 7.94 -2.49 8.69
C GLY A 684 6.68 -2.93 9.40
N VAL A 685 6.61 -2.72 10.72
CA VAL A 685 5.53 -3.24 11.55
C VAL A 685 4.41 -2.24 11.82
N GLY A 686 4.56 -0.98 11.39
CA GLY A 686 3.43 -0.05 11.31
C GLY A 686 3.68 1.42 11.68
N ALA A 687 4.93 1.83 11.93
CA ALA A 687 5.21 3.25 12.12
C ALA A 687 4.81 4.05 10.88
N SER A 688 4.18 5.21 11.07
CA SER A 688 3.86 6.13 9.98
C SER A 688 5.08 6.98 9.65
N TYR A 689 5.21 7.39 8.38
CA TYR A 689 6.31 8.22 7.93
C TYR A 689 5.90 9.12 6.75
N ALA A 690 6.33 10.38 6.80
CA ALA A 690 5.99 11.39 5.81
C ALA A 690 6.94 11.37 4.60
N LEU A 691 6.66 10.52 3.60
CA LEU A 691 7.49 10.41 2.38
C LEU A 691 6.95 11.22 1.21
N VAL A 692 5.64 11.14 0.98
CA VAL A 692 4.96 11.80 -0.12
C VAL A 692 3.70 12.50 0.37
N ASN A 693 3.39 13.64 -0.24
CA ASN A 693 2.14 14.32 -0.01
C ASN A 693 0.97 13.51 -0.61
N ARG A 694 -0.27 13.95 -0.35
CA ARG A 694 -1.49 13.27 -0.84
C ARG A 694 -1.62 13.14 -2.36
N TYR A 695 -0.79 13.85 -3.14
CA TYR A 695 -0.72 13.77 -4.60
C TYR A 695 0.43 12.89 -5.09
N GLY A 696 1.18 12.30 -4.17
CA GLY A 696 2.32 11.44 -4.44
C GLY A 696 3.57 12.21 -4.89
N GLY A 697 3.61 13.53 -4.73
CA GLY A 697 4.84 14.31 -4.83
C GLY A 697 5.57 14.34 -3.50
N PRO A 698 6.82 14.84 -3.43
CA PRO A 698 7.53 14.96 -2.17
C PRO A 698 6.79 15.90 -1.21
N VAL A 699 6.87 15.60 0.09
CA VAL A 699 6.42 16.48 1.17
C VAL A 699 7.32 17.74 1.21
N PRO A 700 6.88 18.91 1.73
CA PRO A 700 7.79 20.05 1.96
C PRO A 700 9.01 19.65 2.79
N PRO A 701 10.23 20.14 2.49
CA PRO A 701 11.47 19.72 3.16
C PRO A 701 11.42 19.71 4.69
N GLU A 702 10.72 20.66 5.30
CA GLU A 702 10.53 20.83 6.74
C GLU A 702 9.61 19.79 7.40
N GLU A 703 8.86 19.03 6.60
CA GLU A 703 7.92 18.00 7.04
C GLU A 703 8.34 16.60 6.58
N ARG A 704 9.30 16.48 5.66
CA ARG A 704 9.78 15.18 5.16
C ARG A 704 10.34 14.32 6.28
N PHE A 705 10.13 13.01 6.17
CA PHE A 705 10.73 11.97 7.00
C PHE A 705 10.36 12.00 8.49
N ARG A 706 9.38 12.83 8.89
CA ARG A 706 8.77 12.70 10.22
C ARG A 706 8.16 11.31 10.37
N SER A 707 8.31 10.73 11.56
CA SER A 707 7.89 9.37 11.86
C SER A 707 7.14 9.31 13.18
N SER A 708 6.22 8.35 13.32
CA SER A 708 5.58 8.04 14.60
C SER A 708 6.45 7.22 15.54
N ALA A 709 7.63 6.76 15.12
CA ALA A 709 8.53 5.97 15.94
C ALA A 709 8.96 6.75 17.20
N ILE A 710 8.83 6.13 18.38
CA ILE A 710 9.12 6.76 19.68
C ILE A 710 10.53 6.38 20.12
N ILE A 711 11.48 7.31 19.94
CA ILE A 711 12.93 7.06 20.11
C ILE A 711 13.29 6.67 21.54
N GLU A 712 12.71 7.36 22.52
CA GLU A 712 12.97 7.15 23.94
C GLU A 712 12.49 5.76 24.38
N ASN A 713 11.34 5.32 23.87
CA ASN A 713 10.81 3.98 24.13
C ASN A 713 11.67 2.90 23.48
N LEU A 714 12.10 3.11 22.23
CA LEU A 714 13.02 2.21 21.54
C LEU A 714 14.35 2.08 22.29
N HIS A 715 14.86 3.19 22.83
CA HIS A 715 16.08 3.19 23.64
C HIS A 715 15.88 2.46 24.97
N ALA A 716 14.76 2.68 25.66
CA ALA A 716 14.44 1.97 26.91
C ALA A 716 14.36 0.45 26.71
N ILE A 717 13.73 0.02 25.61
CA ILE A 717 13.68 -1.39 25.20
C ILE A 717 15.09 -1.94 24.95
N GLU A 718 15.95 -1.18 24.26
CA GLU A 718 17.34 -1.60 24.01
C GLU A 718 18.14 -1.76 25.32
N LEU A 719 17.94 -0.86 26.28
CA LEU A 719 18.60 -0.94 27.60
C LEU A 719 18.12 -2.17 28.39
N ALA A 720 16.84 -2.54 28.31
CA ALA A 720 16.34 -3.79 28.89
C ALA A 720 16.97 -5.02 28.22
N LEU A 721 17.03 -5.03 26.88
CA LEU A 721 17.67 -6.11 26.11
C LEU A 721 19.17 -6.23 26.39
N ARG A 722 19.88 -5.15 26.75
CA ARG A 722 21.28 -5.22 27.17
C ARG A 722 21.48 -6.11 28.41
N ARG A 723 20.49 -6.17 29.29
CA ARG A 723 20.49 -7.01 30.51
C ARG A 723 19.93 -8.41 30.27
N LEU A 724 19.42 -8.69 29.08
CA LEU A 724 18.85 -9.99 28.74
C LEU A 724 19.94 -10.98 28.35
N GLU A 725 20.08 -12.03 29.15
CA GLU A 725 21.02 -13.12 28.94
C GLU A 725 20.41 -14.26 28.11
N PRO A 726 21.24 -15.12 27.48
CA PRO A 726 20.76 -16.37 26.89
C PRO A 726 20.02 -17.25 27.90
N PRO A 727 18.95 -17.97 27.50
CA PRO A 727 18.24 -18.88 28.40
C PRO A 727 19.11 -20.06 28.84
N THR A 728 19.16 -20.27 30.16
CA THR A 728 19.86 -21.41 30.77
C THR A 728 18.98 -22.65 30.87
N TRP A 729 19.61 -23.82 30.75
CA TRP A 729 18.91 -25.11 30.85
C TRP A 729 18.58 -25.44 32.31
N LYS A 730 17.28 -25.54 32.62
CA LYS A 730 16.79 -25.85 33.97
C LYS A 730 16.50 -27.34 34.12
N GLU A 731 17.44 -28.10 34.69
CA GLU A 731 17.36 -29.56 34.76
C GLU A 731 16.05 -30.11 35.36
N GLY A 732 15.53 -29.45 36.42
CA GLY A 732 14.27 -29.86 37.06
C GLY A 732 13.01 -29.68 36.20
N VAL A 733 13.11 -28.99 35.06
CA VAL A 733 12.01 -28.79 34.09
C VAL A 733 12.30 -29.48 32.77
N MET A 734 13.55 -29.42 32.30
CA MET A 734 13.94 -29.77 30.95
C MET A 734 14.65 -31.13 30.85
N GLY A 735 15.03 -31.73 31.98
CA GLY A 735 15.77 -32.99 32.05
C GLY A 735 17.22 -32.79 32.49
N ALA A 736 17.82 -33.82 33.08
CA ALA A 736 19.19 -33.79 33.57
C ALA A 736 20.20 -33.59 32.44
N ILE A 737 21.36 -33.01 32.77
CA ILE A 737 22.50 -32.88 31.85
C ILE A 737 23.54 -33.96 32.14
N ASP A 738 23.94 -34.69 31.10
CA ASP A 738 25.15 -35.52 31.14
C ASP A 738 26.39 -34.64 31.01
N ARG A 739 27.06 -34.41 32.13
CA ARG A 739 28.22 -33.52 32.23
C ARG A 739 29.45 -34.07 31.52
N GLU A 740 29.65 -35.38 31.48
CA GLU A 740 30.78 -35.99 30.78
C GLU A 740 30.60 -35.86 29.28
N LEU A 741 29.40 -36.17 28.79
CA LEU A 741 29.03 -36.02 27.39
C LEU A 741 29.09 -34.56 26.93
N ALA A 742 28.62 -33.61 27.74
CA ALA A 742 28.74 -32.18 27.48
C ALA A 742 30.20 -31.71 27.39
N ASN A 743 31.10 -32.24 28.22
CA ASN A 743 32.52 -31.91 28.17
C ASN A 743 33.18 -32.42 26.87
N ARG A 744 32.87 -33.66 26.44
CA ARG A 744 33.29 -34.16 25.13
C ARG A 744 32.72 -33.30 24.00
N GLY A 745 31.45 -32.91 24.11
CA GLY A 745 30.78 -32.03 23.17
C GLY A 745 31.46 -30.69 23.01
N ARG A 746 31.94 -30.10 24.12
CA ARG A 746 32.70 -28.85 24.11
C ARG A 746 34.01 -28.98 23.31
N GLU A 747 34.72 -30.09 23.43
CA GLU A 747 35.94 -30.34 22.65
C GLU A 747 35.63 -30.43 21.15
N LEU A 748 34.61 -31.19 20.78
CA LEU A 748 34.14 -31.32 19.40
C LEU A 748 33.66 -29.98 18.83
N PHE A 749 32.92 -29.19 19.63
CA PHE A 749 32.45 -27.87 19.24
C PHE A 749 33.62 -26.89 19.01
N ASN A 750 34.62 -26.91 19.90
CA ASN A 750 35.84 -26.12 19.76
C ASN A 750 36.64 -26.46 18.49
N GLN A 751 36.61 -27.73 18.07
CA GLN A 751 37.31 -28.20 16.87
C GLN A 751 36.57 -27.84 15.58
N ASN A 752 35.23 -27.95 15.58
CA ASN A 752 34.45 -27.93 14.33
C ASN A 752 33.54 -26.70 14.16
N CYS A 753 33.22 -25.96 15.23
CA CYS A 753 32.14 -24.96 15.22
C CYS A 753 32.62 -23.55 15.59
N VAL A 754 33.51 -23.44 16.58
CA VAL A 754 33.97 -22.14 17.12
C VAL A 754 34.59 -21.23 16.07
N GLY A 755 35.24 -21.79 15.04
CA GLY A 755 35.84 -20.99 13.95
C GLY A 755 34.84 -20.07 13.25
N CYS A 756 33.58 -20.50 13.09
CA CYS A 756 32.53 -19.66 12.50
C CYS A 756 31.66 -18.98 13.57
N HIS A 757 31.21 -19.73 14.57
CA HIS A 757 30.21 -19.26 15.53
C HIS A 757 30.80 -18.40 16.66
N GLY A 758 32.10 -18.46 16.90
CA GLY A 758 32.77 -17.71 17.96
C GLY A 758 32.33 -18.13 19.38
N PRO A 759 32.27 -17.18 20.33
CA PRO A 759 32.39 -15.74 20.12
C PRO A 759 33.85 -15.30 19.87
N HIS A 760 34.01 -14.37 18.92
CA HIS A 760 35.29 -13.77 18.55
C HIS A 760 35.38 -12.38 19.17
N VAL A 761 36.09 -12.26 20.29
CA VAL A 761 36.20 -10.97 21.00
C VAL A 761 37.09 -10.02 20.21
N ALA A 762 36.59 -8.82 19.94
CA ALA A 762 37.32 -7.75 19.28
C ALA A 762 38.51 -7.30 20.13
N SER A 763 39.62 -6.94 19.49
CA SER A 763 40.71 -6.26 20.19
C SER A 763 40.28 -4.87 20.65
N GLU A 764 40.94 -4.30 21.65
CA GLU A 764 40.63 -2.94 22.13
C GLU A 764 40.73 -1.88 21.01
N LEU A 765 41.68 -2.05 20.08
CA LEU A 765 41.80 -1.18 18.91
C LEU A 765 40.57 -1.28 17.99
N LEU A 766 40.10 -2.51 17.70
CA LEU A 766 38.89 -2.72 16.88
C LEU A 766 37.63 -2.22 17.58
N LYS A 767 37.48 -2.50 18.88
CA LYS A 767 36.38 -2.00 19.71
C LYS A 767 36.34 -0.47 19.71
N THR A 768 37.49 0.19 19.85
CA THR A 768 37.60 1.66 19.79
C THR A 768 37.20 2.20 18.41
N ARG A 769 37.51 1.48 17.33
CA ARG A 769 37.10 1.86 15.96
C ARG A 769 35.59 1.70 15.74
N ASN A 770 35.02 0.58 16.17
CA ASN A 770 33.61 0.23 15.91
C ASN A 770 32.65 0.93 16.88
N SER A 771 32.95 0.81 18.18
CA SER A 771 32.08 1.17 19.31
C SER A 771 32.86 1.94 20.38
N PRO A 772 33.33 3.17 20.09
CA PRO A 772 34.23 3.94 20.95
C PRO A 772 33.67 4.26 22.34
N LEU A 773 32.35 4.16 22.54
CA LEU A 773 31.72 4.41 23.84
C LEU A 773 31.41 3.12 24.62
N LYS A 774 31.82 1.93 24.14
CA LYS A 774 31.83 0.73 24.98
C LYS A 774 32.89 0.88 26.08
N GLY A 775 32.52 0.54 27.31
CA GLY A 775 33.46 0.55 28.43
C GLY A 775 34.59 -0.47 28.27
N PRO A 776 35.64 -0.39 29.10
CA PRO A 776 36.70 -1.40 29.13
C PRO A 776 36.18 -2.82 29.35
N ASP A 777 35.16 -2.97 30.20
CA ASP A 777 34.54 -4.26 30.55
C ASP A 777 33.38 -4.67 29.63
N ASP A 778 32.98 -3.83 28.68
CA ASP A 778 31.94 -4.14 27.71
C ASP A 778 32.57 -4.83 26.48
N PRO A 779 32.31 -6.13 26.23
CA PRO A 779 32.87 -6.80 25.07
C PRO A 779 32.21 -6.33 23.78
N GLU A 780 32.98 -6.41 22.69
CA GLU A 780 32.46 -6.45 21.33
C GLU A 780 32.87 -7.78 20.71
N TRP A 781 31.91 -8.45 20.06
CA TRP A 781 32.06 -9.73 19.41
C TRP A 781 31.87 -9.55 17.92
N ILE A 782 32.87 -9.96 17.16
CA ILE A 782 32.86 -9.89 15.71
C ILE A 782 32.10 -11.11 15.18
N VAL A 783 30.99 -10.89 14.48
CA VAL A 783 30.23 -11.98 13.87
C VAL A 783 30.82 -12.37 12.53
N THR A 784 31.02 -13.67 12.32
CA THR A 784 31.52 -14.18 11.04
C THR A 784 30.42 -14.14 10.00
N LEU A 785 30.65 -13.49 8.86
CA LEU A 785 29.74 -13.49 7.72
C LEU A 785 30.21 -14.54 6.71
N LEU A 786 29.31 -15.44 6.32
CA LEU A 786 29.55 -16.49 5.33
C LEU A 786 28.75 -16.16 4.07
N CYS A 787 29.40 -16.15 2.90
CA CYS A 787 28.72 -15.89 1.63
C CYS A 787 27.76 -17.05 1.29
N VAL A 788 26.69 -16.76 0.54
CA VAL A 788 25.67 -17.77 0.21
C VAL A 788 26.24 -19.03 -0.44
N ASP A 789 27.29 -18.91 -1.26
CA ASP A 789 27.94 -20.03 -1.94
C ASP A 789 28.84 -20.86 -1.00
N ASP A 790 29.34 -20.25 0.08
CA ASP A 790 30.15 -20.94 1.10
C ASP A 790 29.24 -21.73 2.05
N ILE A 791 28.19 -21.09 2.57
CA ILE A 791 27.27 -21.69 3.54
C ILE A 791 26.23 -22.62 2.90
N GLY A 792 25.88 -22.42 1.63
CA GLY A 792 25.01 -23.30 0.83
C GLY A 792 23.55 -23.40 1.29
N THR A 793 23.14 -22.62 2.29
CA THR A 793 21.74 -22.52 2.74
C THR A 793 20.90 -21.74 1.73
N ASP A 794 19.57 -21.74 1.88
CA ASP A 794 18.66 -21.02 0.96
C ASP A 794 19.16 -19.58 0.70
N PRO A 795 19.41 -19.19 -0.56
CA PRO A 795 20.06 -17.91 -0.85
C PRO A 795 19.05 -16.75 -0.95
N ASN A 796 17.74 -17.03 -0.99
CA ASN A 796 16.76 -16.07 -1.51
C ASN A 796 16.71 -14.78 -0.70
N THR A 797 16.71 -14.83 0.64
CA THR A 797 16.61 -13.59 1.43
C THR A 797 17.85 -12.71 1.26
N ALA A 798 19.05 -13.29 1.26
CA ALA A 798 20.30 -12.55 1.11
C ALA A 798 20.43 -11.97 -0.32
N VAL A 799 20.11 -12.76 -1.34
CA VAL A 799 20.17 -12.34 -2.75
C VAL A 799 19.10 -11.27 -3.05
N ASN A 800 17.86 -11.46 -2.61
CA ASN A 800 16.79 -10.49 -2.82
C ASN A 800 17.14 -9.14 -2.17
N PHE A 801 17.67 -9.15 -0.95
CA PHE A 801 18.07 -7.93 -0.24
C PHE A 801 19.16 -7.15 -0.99
N ALA A 802 20.11 -7.86 -1.60
CA ALA A 802 21.24 -7.27 -2.29
C ALA A 802 20.98 -6.90 -3.75
N GLN A 803 20.06 -7.59 -4.44
CA GLN A 803 19.83 -7.42 -5.88
C GLN A 803 18.51 -6.76 -6.25
N ALA A 804 17.46 -6.90 -5.45
CA ALA A 804 16.18 -6.26 -5.76
C ALA A 804 16.34 -4.74 -5.66
N THR A 805 15.81 -4.00 -6.64
CA THR A 805 15.98 -2.55 -6.72
C THR A 805 14.66 -1.79 -6.60
N VAL A 806 14.71 -0.60 -6.01
CA VAL A 806 13.58 0.31 -5.82
C VAL A 806 13.89 1.72 -6.31
N ASP A 807 12.85 2.46 -6.68
CA ASP A 807 12.87 3.89 -6.99
C ASP A 807 12.40 4.69 -5.77
N ILE A 808 13.32 5.41 -5.14
CA ILE A 808 13.04 6.30 -4.00
C ILE A 808 12.97 7.78 -4.38
N SER A 809 13.08 8.13 -5.66
CA SER A 809 13.17 9.53 -6.11
C SER A 809 11.94 10.38 -5.74
N ARG A 810 10.78 9.75 -5.53
CA ARG A 810 9.54 10.43 -5.11
C ARG A 810 9.57 10.97 -3.68
N THR A 811 10.49 10.50 -2.84
CA THR A 811 10.74 11.07 -1.51
C THR A 811 11.31 12.50 -1.60
N GLY A 812 11.82 12.88 -2.78
CA GLY A 812 12.54 14.12 -3.00
C GLY A 812 14.04 14.03 -2.68
N LEU A 813 14.55 12.84 -2.32
CA LEU A 813 15.99 12.60 -2.22
C LEU A 813 16.63 12.58 -3.62
N THR A 814 17.68 13.37 -3.78
CA THR A 814 18.50 13.44 -4.99
C THR A 814 19.77 12.59 -4.84
N ALA A 815 20.43 12.29 -5.96
CA ALA A 815 21.76 11.66 -5.92
C ALA A 815 22.79 12.46 -5.10
N MET A 816 22.64 13.78 -5.04
CA MET A 816 23.49 14.64 -4.22
C MET A 816 23.20 14.46 -2.72
N ASP A 817 21.92 14.34 -2.34
CA ASP A 817 21.53 14.08 -0.95
C ASP A 817 22.05 12.72 -0.48
N LEU A 818 21.91 11.68 -1.32
CA LEU A 818 22.44 10.34 -1.01
C LEU A 818 23.96 10.37 -0.82
N ARG A 819 24.69 11.06 -1.71
CA ARG A 819 26.14 11.24 -1.56
C ARG A 819 26.49 12.01 -0.29
N ALA A 820 25.73 13.03 0.08
CA ALA A 820 25.96 13.81 1.30
C ALA A 820 25.74 12.96 2.56
N ILE A 821 24.67 12.15 2.60
CA ILE A 821 24.40 11.21 3.69
C ILE A 821 25.52 10.17 3.80
N THR A 822 25.89 9.53 2.68
CA THR A 822 26.99 8.55 2.63
C THR A 822 28.29 9.18 3.13
N TYR A 823 28.65 10.35 2.60
CA TYR A 823 29.89 11.03 2.98
C TYR A 823 29.92 11.33 4.48
N ARG A 824 28.86 11.93 5.03
CA ARG A 824 28.75 12.27 6.45
C ARG A 824 28.90 11.05 7.36
N ASN A 825 28.35 9.89 7.00
CA ASN A 825 28.48 8.68 7.80
C ASN A 825 29.85 8.00 7.60
N MET A 826 30.43 8.11 6.40
CA MET A 826 31.72 7.49 6.04
C MET A 826 32.94 8.28 6.53
N GLN A 827 32.84 9.60 6.71
CA GLN A 827 33.96 10.42 7.20
C GLN A 827 34.44 9.98 8.60
N PRO A 828 33.58 9.86 9.63
CA PRO A 828 34.01 9.39 10.94
C PRO A 828 34.54 7.96 10.89
N TRP A 829 33.98 7.09 10.04
CA TRP A 829 34.51 5.74 9.86
C TRP A 829 35.93 5.77 9.31
N ARG A 830 36.19 6.59 8.28
CA ARG A 830 37.51 6.74 7.67
C ARG A 830 38.53 7.23 8.69
N GLU A 831 38.19 8.25 9.48
CA GLU A 831 39.07 8.82 10.51
C GLU A 831 39.41 7.78 11.60
N ARG A 832 38.42 7.00 12.05
CA ARG A 832 38.63 5.92 13.01
C ARG A 832 39.45 4.77 12.42
N GLN A 833 39.23 4.43 11.15
CA GLN A 833 39.99 3.38 10.43
C GLN A 833 41.43 3.82 10.18
N GLU A 834 41.67 5.09 9.83
CA GLU A 834 43.00 5.67 9.67
C GLU A 834 43.77 5.59 10.99
N THR A 835 43.15 5.99 12.11
CA THR A 835 43.75 5.88 13.45
C THR A 835 44.11 4.43 13.78
N LEU A 836 43.17 3.50 13.58
CA LEU A 836 43.40 2.07 13.76
C LEU A 836 44.60 1.56 12.95
N LEU A 837 44.69 1.93 11.66
CA LEU A 837 45.75 1.48 10.78
C LEU A 837 47.10 2.08 11.18
N VAL A 838 47.15 3.37 11.52
CA VAL A 838 48.37 4.03 11.99
C VAL A 838 48.90 3.38 13.27
N ASP A 839 48.02 3.14 14.25
CA ASP A 839 48.39 2.48 15.51
C ASP A 839 48.84 1.03 15.27
N SER A 840 48.18 0.32 14.35
CA SER A 840 48.54 -1.05 13.97
C SER A 840 49.90 -1.11 13.27
N ILE A 841 50.17 -0.17 12.35
CA ILE A 841 51.45 -0.01 11.67
C ILE A 841 52.56 0.28 12.68
N ALA A 842 52.33 1.20 13.61
CA ALA A 842 53.29 1.53 14.67
C ALA A 842 53.60 0.31 15.55
N ALA A 843 52.58 -0.47 15.93
CA ALA A 843 52.75 -1.69 16.70
C ALA A 843 53.57 -2.76 15.95
N VAL A 844 53.31 -2.96 14.65
CA VAL A 844 54.08 -3.92 13.82
C VAL A 844 55.53 -3.46 13.64
N ARG A 845 55.77 -2.16 13.39
CA ARG A 845 57.13 -1.58 13.30
C ARG A 845 57.91 -1.75 14.61
N GLY A 846 57.31 -1.44 15.75
CA GLY A 846 57.95 -1.66 17.05
C GLY A 846 58.33 -3.12 17.31
N ARG A 847 57.52 -4.08 16.83
CA ARG A 847 57.86 -5.52 16.89
C ARG A 847 59.01 -5.88 15.95
N LEU A 848 59.06 -5.32 14.74
CA LEU A 848 60.18 -5.49 13.81
C LEU A 848 61.49 -4.96 14.40
N ASP A 849 61.47 -3.76 14.98
CA ASP A 849 62.63 -3.15 15.64
C ASP A 849 63.11 -4.00 16.83
N ALA A 850 62.18 -4.53 17.63
CA ALA A 850 62.49 -5.43 18.73
C ALA A 850 63.18 -6.72 18.23
N VAL A 851 62.69 -7.33 17.15
CA VAL A 851 63.30 -8.51 16.53
C VAL A 851 64.70 -8.18 15.98
N ALA A 852 64.86 -7.02 15.34
CA ALA A 852 66.15 -6.56 14.81
C ALA A 852 67.19 -6.30 15.92
N SER A 853 66.75 -5.76 17.07
CA SER A 853 67.62 -5.47 18.22
C SER A 853 68.11 -6.69 19.01
N GLN A 854 67.42 -7.84 18.91
CA GLN A 854 67.71 -9.05 19.70
C GLN A 854 68.71 -10.03 19.05
N GLY A 855 69.16 -9.79 17.81
CA GLY A 855 70.31 -10.49 17.21
C GLY A 855 70.19 -12.02 17.03
N GLY A 856 69.00 -12.62 17.11
CA GLY A 856 68.77 -14.07 16.99
C GLY A 856 67.37 -14.41 16.44
N PRO A 857 67.10 -15.68 16.09
CA PRO A 857 65.82 -16.07 15.52
C PRO A 857 64.69 -15.78 16.51
N ALA A 858 63.62 -15.17 16.00
CA ALA A 858 62.48 -14.72 16.79
C ALA A 858 61.93 -15.86 17.67
N SER A 859 62.07 -15.75 18.98
CA SER A 859 61.37 -16.61 19.95
C SER A 859 59.91 -16.18 20.17
N GLY A 860 59.36 -15.38 19.24
CA GLY A 860 57.98 -14.92 19.21
C GLY A 860 57.15 -15.62 18.12
N PRO A 861 55.81 -15.54 18.20
CA PRO A 861 54.89 -16.33 17.38
C PRO A 861 54.86 -16.00 15.87
N MET A 862 55.57 -14.97 15.38
CA MET A 862 55.63 -14.60 13.96
C MET A 862 57.06 -14.27 13.53
N SER A 863 57.45 -14.69 12.33
CA SER A 863 58.77 -14.40 11.73
C SER A 863 58.88 -12.94 11.29
N SER A 864 60.11 -12.44 11.10
CA SER A 864 60.36 -11.10 10.54
C SER A 864 59.67 -10.92 9.18
N ALA A 865 59.75 -11.92 8.30
CA ALA A 865 59.08 -11.90 6.99
C ALA A 865 57.54 -11.80 7.10
N ALA A 866 56.93 -12.46 8.09
CA ALA A 866 55.49 -12.36 8.32
C ALA A 866 55.09 -10.97 8.85
N LEU A 867 55.91 -10.37 9.71
CA LEU A 867 55.73 -9.00 10.20
C LEU A 867 55.89 -7.97 9.07
N GLU A 868 56.89 -8.11 8.21
CA GLU A 868 57.09 -7.26 7.03
C GLU A 868 55.92 -7.36 6.05
N SER A 869 55.43 -8.57 5.78
CA SER A 869 54.24 -8.76 4.94
C SER A 869 52.99 -8.13 5.56
N THR A 870 52.83 -8.21 6.88
CA THR A 870 51.71 -7.58 7.59
C THR A 870 51.81 -6.06 7.51
N LEU A 871 53.02 -5.50 7.68
CA LEU A 871 53.27 -4.07 7.58
C LEU A 871 52.91 -3.55 6.18
N ALA A 872 53.37 -4.22 5.13
CA ALA A 872 53.07 -3.85 3.75
C ALA A 872 51.56 -3.89 3.45
N ALA A 873 50.85 -4.88 3.99
CA ALA A 873 49.39 -4.97 3.85
C ALA A 873 48.66 -3.80 4.53
N LEU A 874 49.05 -3.46 5.77
CA LEU A 874 48.46 -2.34 6.51
C LEU A 874 48.75 -0.98 5.86
N GLU A 875 49.98 -0.77 5.35
CA GLU A 875 50.36 0.45 4.63
C GLU A 875 49.59 0.58 3.31
N GLY A 876 49.37 -0.52 2.61
CA GLY A 876 48.51 -0.58 1.42
C GLY A 876 47.05 -0.22 1.74
N GLU A 877 46.47 -0.82 2.78
CA GLU A 877 45.10 -0.52 3.22
C GLU A 877 44.93 0.96 3.58
N LEU A 878 45.92 1.54 4.29
CA LEU A 878 45.93 2.96 4.65
C LEU A 878 45.96 3.86 3.41
N ALA A 879 46.77 3.51 2.40
CA ALA A 879 46.85 4.25 1.15
C ALA A 879 45.55 4.18 0.33
N ASP A 880 44.83 3.05 0.41
CA ASP A 880 43.59 2.81 -0.33
C ASP A 880 42.33 3.39 0.33
N LEU A 881 42.38 3.79 1.62
CA LEU A 881 41.22 4.33 2.35
C LEU A 881 40.45 5.43 1.60
N PRO A 882 41.10 6.45 0.98
CA PRO A 882 40.38 7.46 0.21
C PRO A 882 39.61 6.87 -0.99
N ALA A 883 40.18 5.86 -1.65
CA ALA A 883 39.56 5.19 -2.80
C ALA A 883 38.32 4.40 -2.37
N VAL A 884 38.35 3.75 -1.20
CA VAL A 884 37.19 3.04 -0.63
C VAL A 884 36.01 4.00 -0.42
N VAL A 885 36.25 5.17 0.17
CA VAL A 885 35.20 6.19 0.36
C VAL A 885 34.68 6.66 -1.00
N GLN A 886 35.56 6.92 -1.96
CA GLN A 886 35.16 7.37 -3.29
C GLN A 886 34.32 6.34 -4.04
N GLN A 887 34.64 5.06 -3.93
CA GLN A 887 33.87 3.97 -4.53
C GLN A 887 32.46 3.88 -3.93
N ARG A 888 32.32 4.09 -2.61
CA ARG A 888 31.00 4.12 -1.94
C ARG A 888 30.16 5.33 -2.34
N LEU A 889 30.79 6.42 -2.80
CA LEU A 889 30.12 7.62 -3.29
C LEU A 889 29.73 7.54 -4.77
N SER A 890 30.35 6.65 -5.55
CA SER A 890 30.08 6.51 -6.99
C SER A 890 28.73 5.83 -7.26
N ASP A 891 28.06 6.27 -8.33
CA ASP A 891 26.83 5.69 -8.91
C ASP A 891 25.62 5.47 -7.97
N LEU A 892 25.40 6.38 -7.02
CA LEU A 892 24.15 6.45 -6.26
C LEU A 892 23.03 7.13 -7.09
N ASP A 893 22.12 6.32 -7.64
CA ASP A 893 20.91 6.80 -8.33
C ASP A 893 19.65 6.50 -7.51
N PRO A 894 18.92 7.51 -7.00
CA PRO A 894 17.68 7.29 -6.24
C PRO A 894 16.58 6.57 -7.04
N ARG A 895 16.68 6.48 -8.38
CA ARG A 895 15.70 5.74 -9.19
C ARG A 895 15.94 4.24 -9.23
N ARG A 896 17.11 3.77 -8.79
CA ARG A 896 17.50 2.36 -8.87
C ARG A 896 18.52 2.01 -7.80
N LEU A 897 18.05 1.87 -6.56
CA LEU A 897 18.89 1.42 -5.44
C LEU A 897 18.55 -0.01 -5.04
N PRO A 898 19.54 -0.84 -4.66
CA PRO A 898 19.27 -2.08 -3.93
C PRO A 898 18.38 -1.82 -2.71
N VAL A 899 17.45 -2.73 -2.43
CA VAL A 899 16.50 -2.62 -1.30
C VAL A 899 17.23 -2.35 0.01
N GLY A 900 18.31 -3.08 0.30
CA GLY A 900 19.08 -2.88 1.52
C GLY A 900 19.65 -1.46 1.65
N LEU A 901 20.20 -0.93 0.56
CA LEU A 901 20.77 0.42 0.55
C LEU A 901 19.68 1.50 0.68
N ALA A 902 18.54 1.30 0.00
CA ALA A 902 17.40 2.20 0.12
C ALA A 902 16.83 2.26 1.54
N LEU A 903 16.74 1.10 2.22
CA LEU A 903 16.28 1.02 3.61
C LEU A 903 17.25 1.73 4.55
N SER A 904 18.56 1.53 4.40
CA SER A 904 19.57 2.23 5.19
C SER A 904 19.44 3.75 5.02
N PHE A 905 19.41 4.26 3.78
CA PHE A 905 19.31 5.70 3.55
C PHE A 905 18.05 6.31 4.15
N LEU A 906 16.91 5.63 3.97
CA LEU A 906 15.65 6.14 4.51
C LEU A 906 15.62 6.07 6.04
N GLY A 907 16.12 4.97 6.63
CA GLY A 907 16.25 4.80 8.07
C GLY A 907 17.15 5.87 8.70
N THR A 908 18.34 6.09 8.14
CA THR A 908 19.24 7.18 8.54
C THR A 908 18.53 8.54 8.49
N THR A 909 17.84 8.84 7.39
CA THR A 909 17.18 10.14 7.21
C THR A 909 16.05 10.35 8.21
N ILE A 910 15.23 9.32 8.46
CA ILE A 910 14.14 9.36 9.44
C ILE A 910 14.69 9.51 10.87
N ARG A 911 15.74 8.77 11.22
CA ARG A 911 16.42 8.90 12.52
C ARG A 911 16.92 10.31 12.74
N ASP A 912 17.69 10.82 11.79
CA ASP A 912 18.28 12.16 11.88
C ASP A 912 17.19 13.23 11.99
N ARG A 913 16.08 13.07 11.25
CA ARG A 913 14.93 13.95 11.37
C ARG A 913 14.30 13.89 12.76
N SER A 914 14.09 12.69 13.30
CA SER A 914 13.55 12.52 14.64
C SER A 914 14.44 13.17 15.70
N TYR A 915 15.76 13.02 15.58
CA TYR A 915 16.72 13.67 16.49
C TYR A 915 16.67 15.19 16.43
N GLN A 916 16.46 15.76 15.23
CA GLN A 916 16.29 17.20 15.06
C GLN A 916 14.98 17.68 15.68
N ASP A 917 13.88 16.96 15.46
CA ASP A 917 12.55 17.33 15.95
C ASP A 917 12.45 17.31 17.49
N HIS A 918 13.18 16.41 18.15
CA HIS A 918 13.26 16.33 19.62
C HIS A 918 14.36 17.21 20.21
N GLY A 919 15.21 17.83 19.38
CA GLY A 919 16.29 18.69 19.84
C GLY A 919 17.42 17.95 20.57
N PHE A 920 17.64 16.66 20.29
CA PHE A 920 18.73 15.92 20.91
C PHE A 920 20.09 16.49 20.51
N GLU A 921 20.97 16.69 21.49
CA GLU A 921 22.35 17.13 21.30
C GLU A 921 23.25 15.98 20.83
N ALA A 922 24.48 16.30 20.40
CA ALA A 922 25.39 15.30 19.84
C ALA A 922 25.71 14.14 20.80
N LEU A 923 25.91 14.43 22.10
CA LEU A 923 26.19 13.39 23.10
C LEU A 923 24.97 12.50 23.34
N GLN A 924 23.77 13.09 23.43
CA GLN A 924 22.53 12.34 23.58
C GLN A 924 22.28 11.44 22.36
N ARG A 925 22.52 11.94 21.14
CA ARG A 925 22.42 11.12 19.92
C ARG A 925 23.38 9.95 19.96
N ALA A 926 24.62 10.14 20.38
CA ALA A 926 25.61 9.08 20.47
C ALA A 926 25.23 7.99 21.50
N GLU A 927 24.57 8.38 22.59
CA GLU A 927 23.99 7.45 23.57
C GLU A 927 22.79 6.68 22.99
N LEU A 928 21.85 7.38 22.36
CA LEU A 928 20.67 6.81 21.71
C LEU A 928 21.05 5.85 20.56
N ASP A 929 22.06 6.22 19.78
CA ASP A 929 22.63 5.41 18.70
C ASP A 929 23.21 4.10 19.22
N GLY A 930 23.63 4.03 20.48
CA GLY A 930 24.26 2.87 21.10
C GLY A 930 25.76 2.84 20.88
N PHE A 931 26.51 3.05 21.96
CA PHE A 931 27.97 2.91 22.04
C PHE A 931 28.80 3.73 21.02
N GLY A 932 28.23 4.77 20.40
CA GLY A 932 28.91 5.56 19.37
C GLY A 932 29.13 4.79 18.05
N ILE A 933 28.36 3.72 17.84
CA ILE A 933 28.37 2.90 16.63
C ILE A 933 27.87 3.73 15.43
N LEU A 934 28.61 3.64 14.32
CA LEU A 934 28.25 4.32 13.08
C LEU A 934 27.23 3.49 12.30
N ASP A 935 26.23 4.19 11.76
CA ASP A 935 25.23 3.65 10.85
C ASP A 935 25.78 3.62 9.41
N LEU A 936 26.40 2.49 9.06
CA LEU A 936 26.98 2.23 7.75
C LEU A 936 26.18 1.16 7.02
N PRO A 937 25.78 1.37 5.75
CA PRO A 937 25.03 0.38 5.01
C PRO A 937 25.90 -0.83 4.63
N GLN A 938 25.45 -2.02 5.03
CA GLN A 938 26.02 -3.29 4.58
C GLN A 938 24.99 -4.07 3.75
N VAL A 939 25.30 -4.25 2.46
CA VAL A 939 24.44 -4.94 1.50
C VAL A 939 25.25 -6.06 0.87
N VAL A 940 25.09 -7.26 1.43
CA VAL A 940 25.89 -8.45 1.11
C VAL A 940 24.99 -9.67 0.94
N ALA A 941 25.36 -10.56 0.02
CA ALA A 941 24.69 -11.84 -0.17
C ALA A 941 25.34 -12.90 0.74
N GLY A 942 25.09 -12.81 2.04
CA GLY A 942 25.63 -13.74 3.03
C GLY A 942 24.78 -13.84 4.30
N TYR A 943 25.15 -14.80 5.16
CA TYR A 943 24.52 -15.03 6.46
C TYR A 943 25.54 -15.02 7.58
N LYS A 944 25.17 -14.43 8.72
CA LYS A 944 26.01 -14.43 9.91
C LYS A 944 25.99 -15.77 10.63
N ALA A 945 27.15 -16.21 11.08
CA ALA A 945 27.29 -17.23 12.12
C ALA A 945 27.40 -16.51 13.47
N ARG A 946 26.34 -16.64 14.29
CA ARG A 946 26.32 -16.05 15.63
C ARG A 946 26.83 -17.03 16.70
N PRO A 947 27.29 -16.52 17.86
CA PRO A 947 27.44 -17.32 19.07
C PRO A 947 26.14 -18.04 19.46
N LEU A 948 26.29 -19.24 20.01
CA LEU A 948 25.23 -20.26 20.11
C LEU A 948 24.71 -20.51 21.53
N ALA A 949 25.10 -19.72 22.54
CA ALA A 949 24.48 -19.81 23.86
C ALA A 949 22.95 -19.59 23.75
N GLY A 950 22.21 -20.50 24.38
CA GLY A 950 20.74 -20.51 24.34
C GLY A 950 20.13 -20.96 23.01
N ILE A 951 20.91 -21.41 22.02
CA ILE A 951 20.38 -21.78 20.69
C ILE A 951 19.30 -22.86 20.76
N TRP A 952 19.37 -23.74 21.76
CA TRP A 952 18.37 -24.78 22.00
C TRP A 952 16.94 -24.23 22.12
N ALA A 953 16.80 -22.97 22.52
CA ALA A 953 15.51 -22.32 22.80
C ALA A 953 14.82 -21.71 21.56
N THR A 954 15.42 -21.83 20.36
CA THR A 954 14.85 -21.22 19.13
C THR A 954 14.64 -22.19 17.96
N PRO A 955 14.04 -23.38 18.15
CA PRO A 955 13.68 -24.22 17.03
C PRO A 955 12.49 -23.61 16.24
N PRO A 956 12.37 -23.87 14.93
CA PRO A 956 13.32 -24.61 14.08
C PRO A 956 14.57 -23.78 13.71
N PHE A 957 15.57 -24.42 13.14
CA PHE A 957 16.91 -23.89 12.87
C PHE A 957 17.13 -23.52 11.40
N LEU A 958 18.29 -22.91 11.13
CA LEU A 958 18.62 -22.10 9.95
C LEU A 958 17.81 -20.78 9.88
N HIS A 959 18.22 -19.88 9.01
CA HIS A 959 17.62 -18.55 8.89
C HIS A 959 16.15 -18.59 8.45
N ASN A 960 15.72 -19.65 7.75
CA ASN A 960 14.35 -19.83 7.22
C ASN A 960 13.53 -20.89 7.98
N GLY A 961 14.09 -21.47 9.04
CA GLY A 961 13.41 -22.44 9.88
C GLY A 961 13.17 -23.80 9.23
N SER A 962 14.03 -24.20 8.30
CA SER A 962 13.86 -25.41 7.47
C SER A 962 14.37 -26.70 8.11
N VAL A 963 14.96 -26.65 9.32
CA VAL A 963 15.47 -27.82 10.04
C VAL A 963 14.87 -27.90 11.45
N PRO A 964 14.13 -28.95 11.83
CA PRO A 964 13.35 -28.95 13.09
C PRO A 964 14.17 -29.14 14.37
N THR A 965 15.32 -29.81 14.29
CA THR A 965 16.15 -30.20 15.45
C THR A 965 17.63 -29.97 15.19
N ILE A 966 18.43 -29.68 16.22
CA ILE A 966 19.89 -29.61 16.08
C ILE A 966 20.46 -30.96 15.64
N TYR A 967 19.89 -32.07 16.09
CA TYR A 967 20.28 -33.39 15.60
C TYR A 967 20.20 -33.50 14.06
N ALA A 968 19.10 -33.05 13.47
CA ALA A 968 18.95 -33.03 12.01
C ALA A 968 19.89 -32.02 11.34
N LEU A 969 20.21 -30.90 11.99
CA LEU A 969 21.17 -29.92 11.47
C LEU A 969 22.60 -30.48 11.38
N LEU A 970 23.01 -31.25 12.39
CA LEU A 970 24.31 -31.93 12.46
C LEU A 970 24.38 -33.22 11.61
N SER A 971 23.23 -33.70 11.13
CA SER A 971 23.14 -34.79 10.15
C SER A 971 23.45 -34.30 8.72
N PRO A 972 23.94 -35.19 7.84
CA PRO A 972 23.97 -34.95 6.39
C PRO A 972 22.63 -34.46 5.85
N VAL A 973 22.65 -33.63 4.80
CA VAL A 973 21.42 -33.05 4.23
C VAL A 973 20.44 -34.14 3.78
N ALA A 974 20.95 -35.26 3.27
CA ALA A 974 20.15 -36.41 2.85
C ALA A 974 19.34 -37.08 3.98
N GLU A 975 19.73 -36.90 5.24
CA GLU A 975 19.02 -37.42 6.42
C GLU A 975 18.00 -36.41 6.98
N ARG A 976 18.03 -35.14 6.53
CA ARG A 976 17.14 -34.09 7.04
C ARG A 976 15.70 -34.34 6.60
N PRO A 977 14.70 -34.10 7.47
CA PRO A 977 13.30 -34.21 7.07
C PRO A 977 12.98 -33.19 5.99
N THR A 978 12.32 -33.64 4.93
CA THR A 978 11.84 -32.78 3.83
C THR A 978 10.48 -32.15 4.13
N THR A 979 9.73 -32.72 5.08
CA THR A 979 8.51 -32.15 5.63
C THR A 979 8.42 -32.43 7.14
N PHE A 980 7.84 -31.49 7.89
CA PHE A 980 7.64 -31.62 9.35
C PHE A 980 6.55 -30.66 9.84
N SER A 981 6.07 -30.86 11.06
CA SER A 981 4.99 -30.05 11.66
C SER A 981 5.55 -28.81 12.38
N VAL A 982 4.94 -27.65 12.14
CA VAL A 982 5.29 -26.37 12.80
C VAL A 982 4.05 -25.74 13.43
N GLY A 983 4.27 -24.96 14.49
CA GLY A 983 3.23 -24.31 15.30
C GLY A 983 2.97 -25.02 16.64
N SER A 984 3.34 -26.30 16.75
CA SER A 984 3.43 -27.01 18.03
C SER A 984 4.61 -26.45 18.83
N ARG A 985 4.40 -26.23 20.14
CA ARG A 985 5.45 -25.80 21.07
C ARG A 985 6.11 -26.98 21.78
N ALA A 986 5.64 -28.20 21.54
CA ALA A 986 6.22 -29.41 22.12
C ALA A 986 7.72 -29.52 21.78
N PHE A 987 8.54 -29.65 22.82
CA PHE A 987 10.00 -29.71 22.70
C PHE A 987 10.53 -31.14 22.84
N ASP A 988 11.52 -31.48 22.02
CA ASP A 988 12.31 -32.71 22.12
C ASP A 988 13.67 -32.38 22.77
N PRO A 989 13.90 -32.74 24.05
CA PRO A 989 15.15 -32.47 24.75
C PRO A 989 16.31 -33.36 24.32
N ASP A 990 16.05 -34.49 23.64
CA ASP A 990 17.08 -35.43 23.22
C ASP A 990 17.65 -35.02 21.86
N ARG A 991 16.77 -34.65 20.92
CA ARG A 991 17.19 -34.15 19.60
C ARG A 991 17.41 -32.64 19.55
N LEU A 992 17.04 -31.93 20.62
CA LEU A 992 17.16 -30.49 20.81
C LEU A 992 16.41 -29.69 19.73
N GLY A 993 15.07 -29.68 19.81
CA GLY A 993 14.23 -28.88 18.91
C GLY A 993 12.75 -29.24 18.95
N LEU A 994 12.08 -29.11 17.80
CA LEU A 994 10.66 -29.43 17.68
C LEU A 994 10.40 -30.92 17.85
N ARG A 995 9.40 -31.27 18.66
CA ARG A 995 8.83 -32.62 18.73
C ARG A 995 7.66 -32.74 17.76
N GLU A 996 7.69 -33.76 16.91
CA GLU A 996 6.52 -34.07 16.06
C GLU A 996 5.29 -34.38 16.92
N PRO A 997 4.17 -33.70 16.70
CA PRO A 997 2.95 -33.93 17.46
C PRO A 997 2.33 -35.29 17.09
N ALA A 998 1.90 -36.05 18.10
CA ALA A 998 1.32 -37.38 17.89
C ALA A 998 -0.02 -37.38 17.14
N SER A 999 -0.77 -36.26 17.20
CA SER A 999 -2.05 -36.10 16.52
C SER A 999 -2.40 -34.62 16.36
N GLY A 1000 -3.48 -34.34 15.63
CA GLY A 1000 -3.97 -32.98 15.39
C GLY A 1000 -3.59 -32.45 14.01
N ARG A 1001 -4.18 -31.31 13.65
CA ARG A 1001 -3.94 -30.66 12.35
C ARG A 1001 -3.00 -29.48 12.55
N TRP A 1002 -1.73 -29.72 12.27
CA TRP A 1002 -0.66 -28.74 12.37
C TRP A 1002 -0.29 -28.18 10.99
N PHE A 1003 0.52 -27.12 10.97
CA PHE A 1003 1.06 -26.60 9.72
C PHE A 1003 2.18 -27.52 9.23
N THR A 1004 2.08 -28.03 8.01
CA THR A 1004 3.17 -28.81 7.38
C THR A 1004 4.14 -27.86 6.70
N PHE A 1005 5.38 -27.84 7.17
CA PHE A 1005 6.50 -27.21 6.49
C PHE A 1005 7.00 -28.13 5.37
N ASP A 1006 7.31 -27.56 4.21
CA ASP A 1006 7.80 -28.28 3.03
C ASP A 1006 9.08 -27.59 2.53
N THR A 1007 10.20 -28.32 2.58
CA THR A 1007 11.53 -27.80 2.23
C THR A 1007 11.79 -27.76 0.72
N SER A 1008 10.91 -28.34 -0.10
CA SER A 1008 11.01 -28.31 -1.56
C SER A 1008 10.54 -26.98 -2.19
N LEU A 1009 9.91 -26.11 -1.39
CA LEU A 1009 9.42 -24.82 -1.84
C LEU A 1009 10.54 -23.76 -1.85
N PRO A 1010 10.51 -22.78 -2.79
CA PRO A 1010 11.45 -21.67 -2.79
C PRO A 1010 11.43 -20.88 -1.48
N GLY A 1011 12.60 -20.57 -0.92
CA GLY A 1011 12.73 -19.90 0.38
C GLY A 1011 12.69 -20.87 1.57
N ASN A 1012 12.38 -22.16 1.34
CA ASN A 1012 12.29 -23.18 2.39
C ASN A 1012 13.41 -24.22 2.32
N HIS A 1013 14.42 -24.06 1.44
CA HIS A 1013 15.44 -25.09 1.29
C HIS A 1013 16.16 -25.35 2.62
N ASN A 1014 16.41 -26.64 2.90
CA ASN A 1014 17.11 -27.15 4.08
C ASN A 1014 18.54 -27.61 3.75
N THR A 1015 19.13 -27.09 2.67
CA THR A 1015 20.50 -27.38 2.21
C THR A 1015 21.54 -26.56 2.99
N GLY A 1016 22.82 -26.86 2.77
CA GLY A 1016 23.93 -26.10 3.35
C GLY A 1016 24.11 -26.31 4.85
N HIS A 1017 25.11 -25.65 5.41
CA HIS A 1017 25.57 -25.90 6.78
C HIS A 1017 25.71 -27.42 7.02
N GLU A 1018 26.43 -28.09 6.13
CA GLU A 1018 26.45 -29.55 6.04
C GLU A 1018 27.76 -30.14 6.60
N PHE A 1019 27.60 -31.23 7.35
CA PHE A 1019 28.69 -32.09 7.82
C PHE A 1019 28.65 -33.40 7.04
N ASN A 1020 29.61 -33.63 6.14
CA ASN A 1020 29.59 -34.80 5.25
C ASN A 1020 30.99 -35.26 4.81
N GLU A 1021 31.04 -36.40 4.15
CA GLU A 1021 32.25 -36.89 3.48
C GLU A 1021 32.68 -35.91 2.37
N GLY A 1022 34.00 -35.75 2.21
CA GLY A 1022 34.57 -34.85 1.20
C GLY A 1022 34.79 -33.41 1.66
N TYR A 1023 34.46 -33.06 2.92
CA TYR A 1023 34.88 -31.79 3.50
C TYR A 1023 36.40 -31.65 3.48
N VAL A 1024 36.88 -30.52 2.96
CA VAL A 1024 38.28 -30.13 2.99
C VAL A 1024 38.42 -28.96 3.97
N PRO A 1025 39.32 -29.03 4.96
CA PRO A 1025 39.54 -27.90 5.87
C PRO A 1025 39.85 -26.60 5.11
N TRP A 1026 39.11 -25.54 5.43
CA TRP A 1026 39.31 -24.24 4.80
C TRP A 1026 40.70 -23.69 5.13
N THR A 1027 41.39 -23.22 4.09
CA THR A 1027 42.61 -22.42 4.20
C THR A 1027 42.45 -21.10 3.43
N PRO A 1028 43.17 -20.03 3.79
CA PRO A 1028 43.11 -18.77 3.04
C PRO A 1028 43.35 -19.00 1.53
N GLY A 1029 42.37 -18.61 0.69
CA GLY A 1029 42.37 -18.86 -0.76
C GLY A 1029 41.57 -20.09 -1.22
N SER A 1030 40.99 -20.86 -0.29
CA SER A 1030 40.03 -21.92 -0.62
C SER A 1030 38.78 -21.34 -1.29
N GLY A 1031 38.33 -21.95 -2.38
CA GLY A 1031 37.06 -21.61 -3.02
C GLY A 1031 35.84 -22.13 -2.23
N PRO A 1032 34.62 -21.74 -2.62
CA PRO A 1032 33.40 -22.20 -1.97
C PRO A 1032 33.25 -23.72 -2.07
N GLN A 1033 32.87 -24.36 -0.96
CA GLN A 1033 32.65 -25.81 -0.86
C GLN A 1033 31.16 -26.20 -0.94
N GLY A 1034 30.30 -25.31 -1.45
CA GLY A 1034 28.89 -25.61 -1.70
C GLY A 1034 28.07 -25.94 -0.45
N GLY A 1035 28.43 -25.37 0.70
CA GLY A 1035 27.73 -25.58 1.97
C GLY A 1035 28.31 -26.66 2.88
N LEU A 1036 29.39 -27.34 2.49
CA LEU A 1036 30.16 -28.23 3.38
C LEU A 1036 30.99 -27.40 4.36
N ILE A 1037 30.64 -27.46 5.64
CA ILE A 1037 31.28 -26.67 6.71
C ILE A 1037 32.12 -27.51 7.68
N GLY A 1038 32.02 -28.84 7.61
CA GLY A 1038 32.77 -29.73 8.48
C GLY A 1038 32.72 -31.19 8.04
N PRO A 1039 33.56 -32.04 8.65
CA PRO A 1039 33.59 -33.47 8.33
C PRO A 1039 32.33 -34.18 8.84
N LEU A 1040 32.01 -35.33 8.25
CA LEU A 1040 30.91 -36.18 8.72
C LEU A 1040 31.05 -36.51 10.21
N LEU A 1041 30.02 -36.18 10.99
CA LEU A 1041 29.97 -36.47 12.43
C LEU A 1041 29.29 -37.82 12.70
N SER A 1042 29.85 -38.61 13.62
CA SER A 1042 29.20 -39.84 14.10
C SER A 1042 27.96 -39.51 14.95
N HIS A 1043 27.07 -40.49 15.17
CA HIS A 1043 25.92 -40.30 16.06
C HIS A 1043 26.35 -39.80 17.46
N ASP A 1044 27.37 -40.42 18.04
CA ASP A 1044 27.84 -40.08 19.38
C ASP A 1044 28.46 -38.68 19.43
N ASP A 1045 29.14 -38.24 18.36
CA ASP A 1045 29.67 -36.87 18.27
C ASP A 1045 28.52 -35.85 18.18
N ARG A 1046 27.46 -36.14 17.42
CA ARG A 1046 26.27 -35.28 17.33
C ARG A 1046 25.59 -35.15 18.69
N MET A 1047 25.41 -36.26 19.41
CA MET A 1047 24.81 -36.27 20.75
C MET A 1047 25.68 -35.52 21.76
N ALA A 1048 27.01 -35.67 21.70
CA ALA A 1048 27.95 -34.92 22.52
C ALA A 1048 27.81 -33.41 22.31
N ILE A 1049 27.81 -32.95 21.05
CA ILE A 1049 27.64 -31.53 20.72
C ILE A 1049 26.27 -31.02 21.20
N ILE A 1050 25.20 -31.78 21.01
CA ILE A 1050 23.85 -31.44 21.50
C ILE A 1050 23.85 -31.22 23.01
N GLU A 1051 24.47 -32.14 23.76
CA GLU A 1051 24.52 -32.05 25.23
C GLU A 1051 25.31 -30.82 25.68
N HIS A 1052 26.40 -30.49 24.99
CA HIS A 1052 27.14 -29.25 25.22
C HIS A 1052 26.30 -27.99 24.95
N LEU A 1053 25.53 -27.94 23.85
CA LEU A 1053 24.72 -26.78 23.49
C LEU A 1053 23.61 -26.47 24.51
N LYS A 1054 23.19 -27.43 25.34
CA LYS A 1054 22.28 -27.18 26.48
C LYS A 1054 22.92 -26.30 27.56
N VAL A 1055 24.24 -26.36 27.72
CA VAL A 1055 24.97 -25.72 28.82
C VAL A 1055 26.05 -24.72 28.36
N ARG A 1056 26.10 -24.42 27.06
CA ARG A 1056 27.07 -23.50 26.48
C ARG A 1056 26.91 -22.08 27.07
N ASP A 1057 28.04 -21.52 27.48
CA ASP A 1057 28.18 -20.15 27.97
C ASP A 1057 29.19 -19.39 27.11
N ASP A 1058 28.69 -18.48 26.28
CA ASP A 1058 29.51 -17.70 25.36
C ASP A 1058 30.39 -16.66 26.10
N ASP A 1059 30.03 -16.22 27.31
CA ASP A 1059 30.81 -15.23 28.06
C ASP A 1059 32.05 -15.86 28.72
N VAL A 1060 31.96 -17.13 29.12
CA VAL A 1060 33.08 -17.88 29.72
C VAL A 1060 33.97 -18.52 28.64
N GLU A 1061 33.37 -18.99 27.55
CA GLU A 1061 34.09 -19.68 26.47
C GLU A 1061 34.62 -18.75 25.37
N ALA A 1062 34.52 -17.43 25.58
CA ALA A 1062 34.99 -16.43 24.65
C ALA A 1062 36.51 -16.48 24.43
N ARG A 1063 36.92 -16.35 23.17
CA ARG A 1063 38.34 -16.34 22.79
C ARG A 1063 38.75 -14.97 22.26
N ALA A 1064 39.89 -14.49 22.76
CA ALA A 1064 40.54 -13.30 22.22
C ALA A 1064 41.31 -13.68 20.94
N GLY A 1065 40.98 -13.02 19.82
CA GLY A 1065 41.71 -13.17 18.56
C GLY A 1065 41.48 -14.51 17.85
N GLY A 1066 40.87 -14.44 16.66
CA GLY A 1066 40.60 -15.61 15.83
C GLY A 1066 39.49 -15.36 14.81
N TYR A 1067 39.47 -14.15 14.22
CA TYR A 1067 38.48 -13.80 13.21
C TYR A 1067 38.96 -14.28 11.84
N HIS A 1068 38.10 -15.01 11.14
CA HIS A 1068 38.27 -15.23 9.71
C HIS A 1068 37.90 -13.94 8.99
N VAL A 1069 38.85 -13.36 8.25
CA VAL A 1069 38.60 -12.17 7.42
C VAL A 1069 37.34 -12.42 6.59
N THR A 1070 36.35 -11.53 6.74
CA THR A 1070 35.14 -11.47 5.93
C THR A 1070 35.54 -11.61 4.47
N PRO A 1071 35.14 -12.69 3.77
CA PRO A 1071 35.29 -12.73 2.32
C PRO A 1071 34.54 -11.53 1.75
N SER A 1072 35.06 -10.91 0.68
CA SER A 1072 34.17 -10.14 -0.17
C SER A 1072 33.11 -11.14 -0.64
N CYS A 1073 31.84 -10.89 -0.33
CA CYS A 1073 30.75 -11.71 -0.86
C CYS A 1073 30.31 -11.09 -2.19
N PRO A 1074 30.93 -11.44 -3.34
CA PRO A 1074 30.45 -10.99 -4.62
C PRO A 1074 29.03 -11.50 -4.81
N LEU A 1075 28.23 -10.77 -5.60
CA LEU A 1075 26.91 -11.25 -5.98
C LEU A 1075 27.07 -12.53 -6.80
N PRO A 1076 26.18 -13.53 -6.65
CA PRO A 1076 26.23 -14.74 -7.47
C PRO A 1076 26.22 -14.38 -8.96
N GLY A 1077 27.24 -14.80 -9.70
CA GLY A 1077 27.42 -14.52 -11.13
C GLY A 1077 28.12 -13.20 -11.48
N SER A 1078 28.43 -12.32 -10.51
CA SER A 1078 29.33 -11.20 -10.76
C SER A 1078 30.78 -11.66 -10.56
N ARG A 1079 31.44 -12.09 -11.64
CA ARG A 1079 32.91 -12.02 -11.68
C ARG A 1079 33.26 -10.53 -11.76
N MET A 1080 33.51 -9.87 -10.64
CA MET A 1080 34.40 -8.73 -10.67
C MET A 1080 35.84 -9.26 -10.56
N PRO A 1081 36.78 -8.68 -11.32
CA PRO A 1081 38.14 -9.18 -11.48
C PRO A 1081 38.95 -9.20 -10.18
#